data_AF-A0A915YH50-F1
#
_entry.id   AF-A0A915YH50-F1
#
_cell.length_a   1.000
_cell.length_b   1.000
_cell.length_c   1.000
_cell.angle_alpha   90.00
_cell.angle_beta   90.00
_cell.angle_gamma   90.00
#
_symmetry.space_group_name_H-M   'P 1'
#
loop_
_entity.id
_entity.type
_entity.pdbx_description
1 polymer ?
#
loop_
_entity_poly.entity_id
_entity_poly.type
_entity_poly.pdbx_seq_one_letter_code
_entity_poly.pdbx_strand_id
1 'polypeptide(L)'
;MAKILRLGFIMGGGVSLGTFSGAALSEAIKQQIVYGQYDTGKKDANNQPIYAPYEKVEIDVFSGASAGAISLAIMLRFLVNPKDKYRFLGYRSYQELKTALEQKLSKQFEGKLIELKMQYPEKYEQLLAAQTIQEFQDKVWSKEVDVDRFLGTGSFDKDLTENPSFMDRGIVDQLGVDLFQFQIPSAERLKNRILLGDRILFGCTLANLSHTLQKSKRTHFSDDKKPSLIQALNDSSVDRIHSELRVFDLNFTPIKANEGRYYPLRWVQYHEGADLILEQKDNKGTRYQKEVKNLANNDVWREITATAIASAAVPFAFEPVVLNRYNYEFGPEWADELKHKTSYPFTYVDGGLFNNEPVKEAMRLASYIDTTNENKNFERQLIFVDPDVTELENQFKIHAHEKLSIGRSIFSSKTKVSTKPTVLRLFSGMTHILGAILNEAQSIEVGKISAILDQFEHRKQMRQFYRATIKGIPSDQQIVSMRNFAMAELSKVRSKLNLPDNTLQIQHEFLRIIKEEHDFLDNYIPLEDERFLVDEINKFVYLPTPSELEHIGYWVFILSCLTLDIAMNLVGKTSHTKLIPIAPFNFYEKGEGFRLMPLPGKGMAGFTGFASVEASSYEVAYGKYCAKRILQELNLIADKQQQLPCPPRFDYSQFDHLLKNNVRTSIVKRVKEMVPSGFSTLMPFLGGYLNESVQNFVNSNLHGNAHTSSFEFRIRISSDLYVLKGFSPNGTTANKKSLQATAIHGDYYLITKLFYDFEEEQWKGTHTNFMQSVYIDQSKFFEDIAVLSIELPAMSLNSDAYLSPNPIFVADVRAGLNTPGYKELSAKNWELISDISPLDQHLWGKDKWLD
;
A
#
# COMPACT_ATOMS: atom_id res chain seq x y z
N MET A 1 -12.37 10.67 35.91
CA MET A 1 -13.44 10.48 34.91
C MET A 1 -13.08 9.30 34.05
N ALA A 2 -14.06 8.50 33.66
CA ALA A 2 -13.84 7.32 32.84
C ALA A 2 -13.48 7.72 31.40
N LYS A 3 -12.40 7.13 30.86
CA LYS A 3 -11.76 7.56 29.61
C LYS A 3 -12.07 6.57 28.48
N ILE A 4 -12.45 7.08 27.32
CA ILE A 4 -12.73 6.27 26.12
C ILE A 4 -11.46 6.15 25.27
N LEU A 5 -11.19 4.96 24.75
CA LEU A 5 -10.21 4.76 23.69
C LEU A 5 -10.91 4.86 22.34
N ARG A 6 -10.56 5.86 21.54
CA ARG A 6 -11.02 5.96 20.15
C ARG A 6 -9.94 5.51 19.18
N LEU A 7 -10.29 4.55 18.35
CA LEU A 7 -9.43 3.94 17.35
C LEU A 7 -9.79 4.45 15.95
N GLY A 8 -8.77 4.81 15.19
CA GLY A 8 -8.85 4.90 13.74
C GLY A 8 -7.96 3.86 13.10
N PHE A 9 -8.39 3.28 11.98
CA PHE A 9 -7.61 2.29 11.25
C PHE A 9 -7.14 2.85 9.91
N ILE A 10 -5.86 2.62 9.65
CA ILE A 10 -5.16 3.00 8.43
C ILE A 10 -4.60 1.72 7.84
N MET A 11 -4.92 1.44 6.58
CA MET A 11 -4.42 0.26 5.90
C MET A 11 -3.75 0.65 4.58
N GLY A 12 -2.46 0.32 4.48
CA GLY A 12 -1.67 0.43 3.26
C GLY A 12 -2.06 -0.62 2.23
N GLY A 13 -1.63 -0.39 0.98
CA GLY A 13 -2.00 -1.23 -0.15
C GLY A 13 -0.98 -2.32 -0.47
N GLY A 14 -1.28 -3.58 -0.11
CA GLY A 14 -0.61 -4.76 -0.64
C GLY A 14 -1.67 -5.79 -1.04
N VAL A 15 -1.79 -6.09 -2.34
CA VAL A 15 -2.95 -6.77 -2.97
C VAL A 15 -3.28 -8.14 -2.35
N SER A 16 -2.30 -8.76 -1.70
CA SER A 16 -2.31 -10.17 -1.30
C SER A 16 -2.11 -10.42 0.19
N LEU A 17 -2.00 -9.33 0.95
CA LEU A 17 -1.60 -9.35 2.36
C LEU A 17 -2.79 -9.10 3.31
N GLY A 18 -4.01 -9.34 2.82
CA GLY A 18 -5.23 -9.23 3.62
C GLY A 18 -5.28 -10.23 4.79
N THR A 19 -4.56 -11.34 4.69
CA THR A 19 -4.33 -12.35 5.74
C THR A 19 -3.62 -11.74 6.95
N PHE A 20 -2.41 -11.20 6.77
CA PHE A 20 -1.66 -10.50 7.82
C PHE A 20 -2.45 -9.30 8.31
N SER A 21 -2.95 -8.48 7.38
CA SER A 21 -3.49 -7.17 7.72
C SER A 21 -4.83 -7.29 8.46
N GLY A 22 -5.72 -8.17 8.01
CA GLY A 22 -6.98 -8.48 8.71
C GLY A 22 -6.76 -9.14 10.07
N ALA A 23 -5.74 -10.00 10.19
CA ALA A 23 -5.38 -10.63 11.46
C ALA A 23 -4.80 -9.63 12.46
N ALA A 24 -3.85 -8.79 12.04
CA ALA A 24 -3.22 -7.76 12.86
C ALA A 24 -4.24 -6.73 13.37
N LEU A 25 -5.12 -6.26 12.48
CA LEU A 25 -6.16 -5.29 12.79
C LEU A 25 -7.16 -5.82 13.82
N SER A 26 -7.71 -7.02 13.58
CA SER A 26 -8.64 -7.64 14.53
C SER A 26 -7.98 -7.98 15.86
N GLU A 27 -6.71 -8.41 15.84
CA GLU A 27 -5.96 -8.69 17.06
C GLU A 27 -5.69 -7.44 17.87
N ALA A 28 -5.33 -6.32 17.24
CA ALA A 28 -5.10 -5.07 17.94
C ALA A 28 -6.36 -4.60 18.70
N ILE A 29 -7.55 -4.76 18.11
CA ILE A 29 -8.83 -4.49 18.79
C ILE A 29 -8.99 -5.39 20.02
N LYS A 30 -8.81 -6.70 19.88
CA LYS A 30 -8.95 -7.65 20.99
C LYS A 30 -8.00 -7.32 22.15
N GLN A 31 -6.73 -7.04 21.85
CA GLN A 31 -5.74 -6.68 22.85
C GLN A 31 -6.10 -5.38 23.57
N GLN A 32 -6.61 -4.36 22.86
CA GLN A 32 -7.04 -3.10 23.47
C GLN A 32 -8.30 -3.25 24.34
N ILE A 33 -9.25 -4.11 23.95
CA ILE A 33 -10.44 -4.38 24.77
C ILE A 33 -10.05 -5.02 26.11
N VAL A 34 -9.17 -6.04 26.06
CA VAL A 34 -8.82 -6.85 27.24
C VAL A 34 -7.79 -6.16 28.12
N TYR A 35 -6.77 -5.54 27.53
CA TYR A 35 -5.59 -5.06 28.25
C TYR A 35 -5.27 -3.57 28.03
N GLY A 36 -6.07 -2.87 27.23
CA GLY A 36 -5.82 -1.47 26.88
C GLY A 36 -5.82 -0.57 28.11
N GLN A 37 -4.77 0.26 28.20
CA GLN A 37 -4.55 1.16 29.33
C GLN A 37 -4.07 2.54 28.88
N TYR A 38 -4.26 3.54 29.74
CA TYR A 38 -3.72 4.88 29.59
C TYR A 38 -2.92 5.30 30.81
N ASP A 39 -1.91 6.13 30.60
CA ASP A 39 -1.18 6.79 31.68
C ASP A 39 -2.08 7.85 32.33
N THR A 40 -2.28 7.75 33.64
CA THR A 40 -3.13 8.67 34.41
C THR A 40 -2.46 10.02 34.69
N GLY A 41 -1.18 10.18 34.33
CA GLY A 41 -0.35 11.34 34.68
C GLY A 41 0.09 11.35 36.14
N LYS A 42 -0.35 10.37 36.93
CA LYS A 42 0.05 10.19 38.33
C LYS A 42 1.19 9.20 38.40
N LYS A 43 2.06 9.40 39.39
CA LYS A 43 3.16 8.48 39.68
C LYS A 43 2.94 7.79 41.01
N ASP A 44 3.37 6.54 41.11
CA ASP A 44 3.37 5.78 42.36
C ASP A 44 4.48 6.26 43.31
N ALA A 45 4.55 5.65 44.50
CA ALA A 45 5.58 5.96 45.49
C ALA A 45 7.02 5.75 44.99
N ASN A 46 7.21 5.00 43.90
CA ASN A 46 8.50 4.70 43.27
C ASN A 46 8.74 5.56 42.01
N ASN A 47 7.96 6.62 41.80
CA ASN A 47 8.04 7.52 40.65
C ASN A 47 7.74 6.82 39.30
N GLN A 48 7.03 5.69 39.31
CA GLN A 48 6.58 4.98 38.11
C GLN A 48 5.18 5.48 37.69
N PRO A 49 4.90 5.59 36.38
CA PRO A 49 3.57 6.01 35.91
C PRO A 49 2.49 5.01 36.32
N ILE A 50 1.38 5.53 36.82
CA ILE A 50 0.18 4.75 37.17
C ILE A 50 -0.71 4.67 35.93
N TYR A 51 -1.00 3.45 35.51
CA TYR A 51 -1.90 3.17 34.40
C TYR A 51 -3.31 2.83 34.89
N ALA A 52 -4.31 3.20 34.09
CA ALA A 52 -5.71 2.81 34.31
C ALA A 52 -6.31 2.21 33.02
N PRO A 53 -7.25 1.25 33.13
CA PRO A 53 -7.92 0.69 31.97
C PRO A 53 -8.89 1.69 31.35
N TYR A 54 -9.05 1.64 30.03
CA TYR A 54 -10.13 2.37 29.37
C TYR A 54 -11.50 1.82 29.77
N GLU A 55 -12.51 2.65 29.83
CA GLU A 55 -13.88 2.20 30.10
C GLU A 55 -14.50 1.57 28.86
N LYS A 56 -14.32 2.23 27.71
CA LYS A 56 -14.92 1.84 26.43
C LYS A 56 -13.89 1.97 25.30
N VAL A 57 -14.02 1.09 24.31
CA VAL A 57 -13.30 1.18 23.04
C VAL A 57 -14.32 1.51 21.94
N GLU A 58 -14.00 2.51 21.12
CA GLU A 58 -14.81 2.94 19.98
C GLU A 58 -13.94 3.08 18.73
N ILE A 59 -14.49 2.78 17.57
CA ILE A 59 -13.86 2.90 16.26
C ILE A 59 -14.70 3.88 15.45
N ASP A 60 -14.08 4.90 14.88
CA ASP A 60 -14.80 5.97 14.17
C ASP A 60 -14.12 6.49 12.90
N VAL A 61 -12.90 6.04 12.62
CA VAL A 61 -12.15 6.43 11.42
C VAL A 61 -11.59 5.21 10.72
N PHE A 62 -11.80 5.15 9.41
CA PHE A 62 -11.25 4.16 8.51
C PHE A 62 -10.63 4.89 7.32
N SER A 63 -9.40 4.56 6.95
CA SER A 63 -8.78 5.04 5.71
C SER A 63 -7.98 3.92 5.08
N GLY A 64 -8.32 3.55 3.85
CA GLY A 64 -7.69 2.43 3.16
C GLY A 64 -7.30 2.77 1.74
N ALA A 65 -6.22 2.11 1.30
CA ALA A 65 -5.81 1.98 -0.09
C ALA A 65 -5.78 0.49 -0.48
N SER A 66 -5.90 0.20 -1.78
CA SER A 66 -5.86 -1.16 -2.32
C SER A 66 -6.73 -2.19 -1.55
N ALA A 67 -6.21 -3.41 -1.37
CA ALA A 67 -6.82 -4.46 -0.54
C ALA A 67 -7.12 -4.02 0.91
N GLY A 68 -6.37 -3.04 1.44
CA GLY A 68 -6.62 -2.46 2.76
C GLY A 68 -8.01 -1.81 2.86
N ALA A 69 -8.48 -1.14 1.80
CA ALA A 69 -9.83 -0.59 1.76
C ALA A 69 -10.91 -1.69 1.82
N ILE A 70 -10.68 -2.84 1.17
CA ILE A 70 -11.57 -4.01 1.23
C ILE A 70 -11.61 -4.57 2.65
N SER A 71 -10.45 -4.78 3.28
CA SER A 71 -10.36 -5.27 4.66
C SER A 71 -11.09 -4.34 5.64
N LEU A 72 -10.95 -3.02 5.50
CA LEU A 72 -11.66 -2.03 6.31
C LEU A 72 -13.18 -2.05 6.07
N ALA A 73 -13.60 -2.16 4.81
CA ALA A 73 -15.02 -2.26 4.46
C ALA A 73 -15.67 -3.53 5.05
N ILE A 74 -14.96 -4.68 4.99
CA ILE A 74 -15.38 -5.93 5.61
C ILE A 74 -15.55 -5.74 7.12
N MET A 75 -14.53 -5.18 7.80
CA MET A 75 -14.61 -4.89 9.23
C MET A 75 -15.83 -4.01 9.56
N LEU A 76 -15.97 -2.88 8.87
CA LEU A 76 -17.06 -1.94 9.06
C LEU A 76 -18.42 -2.63 8.93
N ARG A 77 -18.61 -3.43 7.87
CA ARG A 77 -19.86 -4.15 7.61
C ARG A 77 -20.22 -5.13 8.73
N PHE A 78 -19.24 -5.85 9.28
CA PHE A 78 -19.48 -6.81 10.35
C PHE A 78 -19.59 -6.18 11.74
N LEU A 79 -19.02 -5.00 11.96
CA LEU A 79 -19.24 -4.24 13.20
C LEU A 79 -20.63 -3.60 13.27
N VAL A 80 -21.25 -3.29 12.12
CA VAL A 80 -22.66 -2.86 12.09
C VAL A 80 -23.60 -3.99 12.53
N ASN A 81 -23.32 -5.23 12.16
CA ASN A 81 -24.09 -6.37 12.63
C ASN A 81 -23.26 -7.66 12.67
N PRO A 82 -22.61 -7.98 13.79
CA PRO A 82 -21.77 -9.17 13.92
C PRO A 82 -22.61 -10.46 14.02
N LYS A 83 -23.93 -10.33 14.17
CA LYS A 83 -24.86 -11.46 14.26
C LYS A 83 -25.36 -11.91 12.89
N ASP A 84 -25.09 -11.15 11.84
CA ASP A 84 -25.44 -11.51 10.46
C ASP A 84 -24.40 -12.49 9.88
N LYS A 85 -24.75 -13.17 8.78
CA LYS A 85 -23.83 -13.99 7.95
C LYS A 85 -23.05 -15.10 8.67
N TYR A 86 -23.46 -15.55 9.86
CA TYR A 86 -22.82 -16.68 10.55
C TYR A 86 -22.77 -17.97 9.69
N ARG A 87 -23.69 -18.12 8.72
CA ARG A 87 -23.69 -19.23 7.75
C ARG A 87 -22.52 -19.19 6.78
N PHE A 88 -22.03 -18.00 6.43
CA PHE A 88 -20.83 -17.85 5.59
C PHE A 88 -19.59 -18.44 6.28
N LEU A 89 -19.54 -18.33 7.62
CA LEU A 89 -18.52 -18.97 8.45
C LEU A 89 -18.78 -20.47 8.71
N GLY A 90 -19.84 -21.05 8.13
CA GLY A 90 -20.18 -22.47 8.25
C GLY A 90 -21.04 -22.84 9.46
N TYR A 91 -21.54 -21.88 10.23
CA TYR A 91 -22.37 -22.16 11.41
C TYR A 91 -23.87 -22.20 11.07
N ARG A 92 -24.64 -23.02 11.80
CA ARG A 92 -26.09 -23.18 11.58
C ARG A 92 -26.91 -22.10 12.29
N SER A 93 -26.36 -21.52 13.36
CA SER A 93 -26.99 -20.44 14.13
C SER A 93 -25.95 -19.48 14.72
N TYR A 94 -26.37 -18.27 15.08
CA TYR A 94 -25.51 -17.32 15.80
C TYR A 94 -25.07 -17.85 17.17
N GLN A 95 -25.90 -18.63 17.86
CA GLN A 95 -25.55 -19.20 19.17
C GLN A 95 -24.39 -20.21 19.07
N GLU A 96 -24.38 -20.98 17.98
CA GLU A 96 -23.29 -21.92 17.66
C GLU A 96 -21.98 -21.18 17.38
N LEU A 97 -22.04 -20.13 16.54
CA LEU A 97 -20.91 -19.23 16.32
C LEU A 97 -20.41 -18.65 17.64
N LYS A 98 -21.29 -18.06 18.46
CA LYS A 98 -20.93 -17.48 19.76
C LYS A 98 -20.19 -18.48 20.64
N THR A 99 -20.70 -19.72 20.73
CA THR A 99 -20.07 -20.78 21.53
C THR A 99 -18.66 -21.12 21.02
N ALA A 100 -18.48 -21.22 19.71
CA ALA A 100 -17.18 -21.48 19.10
C ALA A 100 -16.19 -20.32 19.32
N LEU A 101 -16.65 -19.07 19.22
CA LEU A 101 -15.85 -17.87 19.50
C LEU A 101 -15.41 -17.84 20.96
N GLU A 102 -16.33 -18.10 21.90
CA GLU A 102 -16.03 -18.19 23.33
C GLU A 102 -14.94 -19.22 23.61
N GLN A 103 -15.02 -20.41 23.02
CA GLN A 103 -13.99 -21.45 23.18
C GLN A 103 -12.61 -21.01 22.66
N LYS A 104 -12.56 -20.32 21.52
CA LYS A 104 -11.30 -19.79 20.97
C LYS A 104 -10.71 -18.70 21.88
N LEU A 105 -11.55 -17.77 22.34
CA LEU A 105 -11.13 -16.69 23.24
C LEU A 105 -10.70 -17.22 24.61
N SER A 106 -11.36 -18.25 25.15
CA SER A 106 -10.96 -18.88 26.41
C SER A 106 -9.57 -19.48 26.33
N LYS A 107 -9.18 -20.05 25.16
CA LYS A 107 -7.82 -20.55 24.94
C LYS A 107 -6.80 -19.42 24.83
N GLN A 108 -7.19 -18.28 24.28
CA GLN A 108 -6.28 -17.16 24.04
C GLN A 108 -6.06 -16.28 25.28
N PHE A 109 -7.12 -15.99 26.04
CA PHE A 109 -7.11 -15.03 27.15
C PHE A 109 -7.34 -15.69 28.52
N GLU A 110 -7.59 -17.00 28.56
CA GLU A 110 -7.73 -17.79 29.79
C GLU A 110 -8.63 -17.11 30.85
N GLY A 111 -8.13 -16.94 32.08
CA GLY A 111 -8.88 -16.35 33.19
C GLY A 111 -9.36 -14.91 32.95
N LYS A 112 -8.68 -14.15 32.07
CA LYS A 112 -9.07 -12.77 31.73
C LYS A 112 -10.39 -12.70 31.00
N LEU A 113 -10.75 -13.73 30.22
CA LEU A 113 -12.06 -13.77 29.58
C LEU A 113 -13.20 -13.86 30.60
N ILE A 114 -13.00 -14.67 31.66
CA ILE A 114 -14.00 -14.84 32.72
C ILE A 114 -14.16 -13.53 33.50
N GLU A 115 -13.05 -12.88 33.85
CA GLU A 115 -13.04 -11.55 34.47
C GLU A 115 -13.81 -10.53 33.62
N LEU A 116 -13.50 -10.45 32.33
CA LEU A 116 -14.16 -9.53 31.39
C LEU A 116 -15.66 -9.80 31.30
N LYS A 117 -16.06 -11.08 31.20
CA LYS A 117 -17.48 -11.49 31.11
C LYS A 117 -18.28 -11.11 32.36
N MET A 118 -17.67 -11.21 33.55
CA MET A 118 -18.35 -10.92 34.82
C MET A 118 -18.34 -9.43 35.17
N GLN A 119 -17.23 -8.72 34.92
CA GLN A 119 -17.04 -7.34 35.37
C GLN A 119 -17.36 -6.30 34.29
N TYR A 120 -17.17 -6.65 33.00
CA TYR A 120 -17.30 -5.73 31.87
C TYR A 120 -18.08 -6.39 30.71
N PRO A 121 -19.39 -6.69 30.88
CA PRO A 121 -20.18 -7.44 29.90
C PRO A 121 -20.25 -6.78 28.51
N GLU A 122 -20.22 -5.45 28.44
CA GLU A 122 -20.17 -4.74 27.15
C GLU A 122 -18.85 -5.01 26.40
N LYS A 123 -17.71 -4.89 27.09
CA LYS A 123 -16.39 -5.22 26.51
C LYS A 123 -16.30 -6.68 26.10
N TYR A 124 -16.96 -7.58 26.81
CA TYR A 124 -17.05 -8.98 26.43
C TYR A 124 -17.76 -9.18 25.09
N GLU A 125 -18.90 -8.53 24.85
CA GLU A 125 -19.57 -8.59 23.55
C GLU A 125 -18.73 -7.90 22.46
N GLN A 126 -18.02 -6.80 22.78
CA GLN A 126 -17.06 -6.18 21.85
C GLN A 126 -15.94 -7.14 21.47
N LEU A 127 -15.43 -7.93 22.41
CA LEU A 127 -14.39 -8.94 22.17
C LEU A 127 -14.89 -10.06 21.24
N LEU A 128 -16.13 -10.51 21.42
CA LEU A 128 -16.78 -11.47 20.52
C LEU A 128 -16.93 -10.91 19.09
N ALA A 129 -17.30 -9.63 18.97
CA ALA A 129 -17.39 -8.97 17.66
C ALA A 129 -16.02 -8.85 16.98
N ALA A 130 -14.99 -8.47 17.72
CA ALA A 130 -13.61 -8.42 17.22
C ALA A 130 -13.10 -9.80 16.76
N GLN A 131 -13.42 -10.87 17.51
CA GLN A 131 -13.11 -12.24 17.06
C GLN A 131 -13.92 -12.63 15.82
N THR A 132 -15.19 -12.24 15.72
CA THR A 132 -16.03 -12.50 14.55
C THR A 132 -15.41 -11.90 13.28
N ILE A 133 -14.95 -10.65 13.34
CA ILE A 133 -14.22 -10.00 12.25
C ILE A 133 -12.98 -10.82 11.87
N GLN A 134 -12.21 -11.30 12.85
CA GLN A 134 -11.02 -12.12 12.60
C GLN A 134 -11.36 -13.40 11.83
N GLU A 135 -12.48 -14.06 12.15
CA GLU A 135 -12.96 -15.24 11.40
C GLU A 135 -13.39 -14.90 9.98
N PHE A 136 -14.07 -13.77 9.76
CA PHE A 136 -14.44 -13.31 8.42
C PHE A 136 -13.23 -12.95 7.57
N GLN A 137 -12.27 -12.19 8.11
CA GLN A 137 -11.05 -11.83 7.40
C GLN A 137 -10.23 -13.09 7.06
N ASP A 138 -10.06 -14.02 7.98
CA ASP A 138 -9.39 -15.30 7.71
C ASP A 138 -10.13 -16.12 6.65
N LYS A 139 -11.47 -16.20 6.72
CA LYS A 139 -12.25 -16.93 5.72
C LYS A 139 -12.11 -16.30 4.33
N VAL A 140 -12.21 -14.97 4.23
CA VAL A 140 -12.10 -14.27 2.96
C VAL A 140 -10.68 -14.40 2.39
N TRP A 141 -9.67 -13.97 3.13
CA TRP A 141 -8.32 -13.84 2.60
C TRP A 141 -7.53 -15.14 2.55
N SER A 142 -7.76 -16.08 3.48
CA SER A 142 -6.99 -17.34 3.53
C SER A 142 -7.67 -18.50 2.80
N LYS A 143 -8.96 -18.40 2.46
CA LYS A 143 -9.75 -19.56 1.99
C LYS A 143 -10.67 -19.30 0.78
N GLU A 144 -11.16 -18.08 0.58
CA GLU A 144 -12.06 -17.77 -0.54
C GLU A 144 -11.36 -17.04 -1.69
N VAL A 145 -10.35 -16.23 -1.36
CA VAL A 145 -9.48 -15.57 -2.33
C VAL A 145 -8.26 -16.48 -2.55
N ASP A 146 -8.24 -17.18 -3.68
CA ASP A 146 -7.15 -18.08 -4.05
C ASP A 146 -6.67 -17.84 -5.50
N VAL A 147 -5.42 -18.21 -5.77
CA VAL A 147 -4.77 -17.98 -7.06
C VAL A 147 -5.44 -18.74 -8.21
N ASP A 148 -6.00 -19.92 -7.95
CA ASP A 148 -6.64 -20.73 -8.98
C ASP A 148 -7.95 -20.07 -9.45
N ARG A 149 -8.74 -19.53 -8.53
CA ARG A 149 -9.94 -18.74 -8.87
C ARG A 149 -9.58 -17.48 -9.66
N PHE A 150 -8.53 -16.76 -9.26
CA PHE A 150 -8.10 -15.55 -9.99
C PHE A 150 -7.61 -15.86 -11.40
N LEU A 151 -6.99 -17.01 -11.62
CA LEU A 151 -6.48 -17.41 -12.94
C LEU A 151 -7.48 -18.28 -13.71
N GLY A 152 -8.65 -18.57 -13.15
CA GLY A 152 -9.68 -19.41 -13.76
C GLY A 152 -9.18 -20.84 -14.02
N THR A 153 -8.47 -21.45 -13.06
CA THR A 153 -7.83 -22.76 -13.17
C THR A 153 -8.25 -23.74 -12.07
N GLY A 154 -7.72 -24.97 -12.12
CA GLY A 154 -7.96 -25.99 -11.11
C GLY A 154 -9.43 -26.44 -11.08
N SER A 155 -10.05 -26.44 -9.89
CA SER A 155 -11.48 -26.76 -9.73
C SER A 155 -12.42 -25.66 -10.21
N PHE A 156 -11.88 -24.49 -10.61
CA PHE A 156 -12.61 -23.31 -11.05
C PHE A 156 -12.28 -22.95 -12.50
N ASP A 157 -12.04 -23.96 -13.34
CA ASP A 157 -11.68 -23.79 -14.75
C ASP A 157 -12.72 -22.91 -15.48
N LYS A 158 -12.28 -21.70 -15.84
CA LYS A 158 -13.10 -20.68 -16.51
C LYS A 158 -12.32 -20.17 -17.71
N ASP A 159 -13.02 -20.00 -18.84
CA ASP A 159 -12.46 -19.32 -20.01
C ASP A 159 -12.47 -17.82 -19.75
N LEU A 160 -11.29 -17.22 -19.80
CA LEU A 160 -11.05 -15.80 -19.53
C LEU A 160 -10.50 -15.09 -20.78
N THR A 161 -10.76 -15.61 -21.98
CA THR A 161 -10.32 -15.02 -23.26
C THR A 161 -10.96 -13.64 -23.51
N GLU A 162 -12.20 -13.43 -23.08
CA GLU A 162 -12.89 -12.13 -23.20
C GLU A 162 -12.63 -11.19 -22.00
N ASN A 163 -11.89 -11.64 -20.99
CA ASN A 163 -11.61 -10.84 -19.80
C ASN A 163 -10.50 -9.81 -20.13
N PRO A 164 -10.73 -8.49 -19.95
CA PRO A 164 -9.74 -7.46 -20.24
C PRO A 164 -8.54 -7.44 -19.28
N SER A 165 -8.60 -8.16 -18.15
CA SER A 165 -7.52 -8.24 -17.17
C SER A 165 -6.87 -9.62 -17.07
N PHE A 166 -5.66 -9.65 -16.48
CA PHE A 166 -4.92 -10.89 -16.27
C PHE A 166 -5.64 -11.80 -15.29
N MET A 167 -6.24 -11.26 -14.22
CA MET A 167 -6.98 -11.99 -13.20
C MET A 167 -8.49 -11.75 -13.30
N ASP A 168 -9.28 -12.73 -12.86
CA ASP A 168 -10.73 -12.65 -12.73
C ASP A 168 -11.15 -11.94 -11.44
N ARG A 169 -11.59 -10.69 -11.55
CA ARG A 169 -12.15 -9.92 -10.42
C ARG A 169 -13.50 -10.48 -9.96
N GLY A 170 -14.15 -11.34 -10.73
CA GLY A 170 -15.48 -11.87 -10.46
C GLY A 170 -15.63 -12.54 -9.09
N ILE A 171 -14.57 -13.16 -8.56
CA ILE A 171 -14.59 -13.71 -7.20
C ILE A 171 -14.71 -12.62 -6.13
N VAL A 172 -14.03 -11.49 -6.30
CA VAL A 172 -14.09 -10.35 -5.38
C VAL A 172 -15.47 -9.70 -5.46
N ASP A 173 -16.02 -9.56 -6.67
CA ASP A 173 -17.37 -9.03 -6.87
C ASP A 173 -18.43 -9.92 -6.21
N GLN A 174 -18.32 -11.25 -6.36
CA GLN A 174 -19.22 -12.22 -5.74
C GLN A 174 -19.14 -12.17 -4.21
N LEU A 175 -17.93 -12.14 -3.64
CA LEU A 175 -17.74 -11.97 -2.19
C LEU A 175 -18.31 -10.63 -1.70
N GLY A 176 -18.20 -9.56 -2.50
CA GLY A 176 -18.83 -8.28 -2.22
C GLY A 176 -20.34 -8.41 -2.04
N VAL A 177 -21.02 -9.11 -2.95
CA VAL A 177 -22.46 -9.40 -2.85
C VAL A 177 -22.77 -10.23 -1.61
N ASP A 178 -22.04 -11.33 -1.42
CA ASP A 178 -22.33 -12.30 -0.36
C ASP A 178 -22.08 -11.76 1.04
N LEU A 179 -21.12 -10.86 1.23
CA LEU A 179 -20.76 -10.31 2.54
C LEU A 179 -21.56 -9.06 2.89
N PHE A 180 -21.74 -8.13 1.94
CA PHE A 180 -22.27 -6.80 2.25
C PHE A 180 -23.79 -6.71 2.21
N GLN A 181 -24.47 -7.57 1.45
CA GLN A 181 -25.92 -7.60 1.43
C GLN A 181 -26.49 -8.14 2.75
N PHE A 182 -27.23 -7.33 3.51
CA PHE A 182 -27.93 -7.80 4.69
C PHE A 182 -29.02 -8.80 4.33
N GLN A 183 -29.01 -9.95 4.99
CA GLN A 183 -30.03 -11.00 4.84
C GLN A 183 -31.10 -10.96 5.94
N ILE A 184 -31.02 -9.96 6.81
CA ILE A 184 -31.94 -9.74 7.94
C ILE A 184 -32.88 -8.55 7.67
N PRO A 185 -34.02 -8.47 8.37
CA PRO A 185 -34.97 -7.36 8.24
C PRO A 185 -34.33 -5.99 8.51
N SER A 186 -34.71 -4.96 7.76
CA SER A 186 -34.11 -3.62 7.86
C SER A 186 -34.14 -3.05 9.28
N ALA A 187 -35.21 -3.30 10.04
CA ALA A 187 -35.36 -2.87 11.42
C ALA A 187 -34.36 -3.50 12.40
N GLU A 188 -33.63 -4.55 12.00
CA GLU A 188 -32.64 -5.24 12.85
C GLU A 188 -31.20 -5.02 12.36
N ARG A 189 -30.99 -4.42 11.19
CA ARG A 189 -29.67 -4.27 10.56
C ARG A 189 -28.71 -3.46 11.42
N LEU A 190 -29.16 -2.35 11.99
CA LEU A 190 -28.32 -1.41 12.74
C LEU A 190 -28.36 -1.65 14.26
N LYS A 191 -29.36 -2.40 14.77
CA LYS A 191 -29.58 -2.62 16.20
C LYS A 191 -28.44 -3.33 16.93
N ASN A 192 -27.66 -4.15 16.22
CA ASN A 192 -26.56 -4.92 16.80
C ASN A 192 -25.19 -4.24 16.60
N ARG A 193 -25.18 -2.96 16.21
CA ARG A 193 -23.94 -2.18 16.08
C ARG A 193 -23.14 -2.25 17.38
N ILE A 194 -21.86 -2.57 17.24
CA ILE A 194 -20.93 -2.68 18.36
C ILE A 194 -19.54 -2.21 17.94
N LEU A 195 -18.73 -1.70 18.90
CA LEU A 195 -17.44 -1.05 18.68
C LEU A 195 -17.45 0.23 17.81
N LEU A 196 -18.44 0.45 16.96
CA LEU A 196 -18.57 1.65 16.14
C LEU A 196 -19.11 2.83 16.96
N GLY A 197 -18.51 4.01 16.77
CA GLY A 197 -19.08 5.27 17.26
C GLY A 197 -20.40 5.63 16.58
N ASP A 198 -21.04 6.72 17.05
CA ASP A 198 -22.28 7.26 16.47
C ASP A 198 -22.10 7.87 15.08
N ARG A 199 -20.86 8.21 14.72
CA ARG A 199 -20.49 8.67 13.40
C ARG A 199 -19.19 8.00 13.00
N ILE A 200 -19.14 7.48 11.77
CA ILE A 200 -17.98 6.82 11.19
C ILE A 200 -17.58 7.55 9.92
N LEU A 201 -16.28 7.82 9.77
CA LEU A 201 -15.70 8.35 8.55
C LEU A 201 -14.86 7.27 7.88
N PHE A 202 -15.19 6.93 6.63
CA PHE A 202 -14.46 5.94 5.85
C PHE A 202 -13.95 6.56 4.54
N GLY A 203 -12.64 6.73 4.44
CA GLY A 203 -11.95 7.20 3.23
C GLY A 203 -11.39 6.05 2.40
N CYS A 204 -11.69 6.05 1.10
CA CYS A 204 -11.08 5.18 0.10
C CYS A 204 -10.30 6.01 -0.90
N THR A 205 -9.02 5.67 -1.09
CA THR A 205 -8.18 6.31 -2.09
C THR A 205 -8.41 5.72 -3.47
N LEU A 206 -8.62 6.55 -4.49
CA LEU A 206 -8.97 6.13 -5.85
C LEU A 206 -8.10 6.86 -6.87
N ALA A 207 -7.99 6.28 -8.07
CA ALA A 207 -7.46 6.98 -9.22
C ALA A 207 -8.49 7.03 -10.36
N ASN A 208 -8.84 8.22 -10.83
CA ASN A 208 -9.84 8.43 -11.88
C ASN A 208 -9.19 8.35 -13.27
N LEU A 209 -9.61 7.37 -14.07
CA LEU A 209 -9.20 7.22 -15.46
C LEU A 209 -10.02 8.11 -16.40
N SER A 210 -11.27 8.38 -16.04
CA SER A 210 -12.21 9.25 -16.76
C SER A 210 -12.10 10.72 -16.32
N HIS A 211 -10.88 11.19 -16.05
CA HIS A 211 -10.59 12.49 -15.44
C HIS A 211 -11.22 13.68 -16.17
N THR A 212 -11.58 14.71 -15.41
CA THR A 212 -12.02 16.00 -15.93
C THR A 212 -10.81 16.94 -16.02
N LEU A 213 -10.64 17.64 -17.15
CA LEU A 213 -9.54 18.58 -17.32
C LEU A 213 -9.85 19.87 -16.55
N GLN A 214 -9.10 20.16 -15.49
CA GLN A 214 -9.10 21.51 -14.94
C GLN A 214 -8.29 22.43 -15.85
N LYS A 215 -8.92 23.50 -16.35
CA LYS A 215 -8.14 24.68 -16.78
C LYS A 215 -7.46 25.24 -15.53
N SER A 216 -6.13 25.30 -15.53
CA SER A 216 -5.38 25.93 -14.44
C SER A 216 -5.96 27.34 -14.21
N LYS A 217 -6.11 27.72 -12.94
CA LYS A 217 -6.64 29.04 -12.59
C LYS A 217 -5.73 30.10 -13.21
N ARG A 218 -6.21 30.74 -14.28
CA ARG A 218 -5.68 32.01 -14.80
C ARG A 218 -5.44 32.94 -13.62
N THR A 219 -4.18 33.21 -13.29
CA THR A 219 -3.85 34.42 -12.55
C THR A 219 -4.06 35.55 -13.56
N HIS A 220 -5.19 36.25 -13.44
CA HIS A 220 -5.44 37.48 -14.21
C HIS A 220 -4.40 38.52 -13.81
N PHE A 221 -3.25 38.53 -14.49
CA PHE A 221 -2.37 39.68 -14.56
C PHE A 221 -2.79 40.49 -15.78
N SER A 222 -3.02 41.79 -15.55
CA SER A 222 -3.50 42.82 -16.48
C SER A 222 -3.16 42.61 -17.97
N ASP A 223 -4.16 42.74 -18.84
CA ASP A 223 -4.15 42.52 -20.30
C ASP A 223 -3.20 43.43 -21.14
N ASP A 224 -2.38 44.28 -20.53
CA ASP A 224 -1.60 45.31 -21.25
C ASP A 224 -0.12 44.96 -21.51
N LYS A 225 0.33 43.70 -21.36
CA LYS A 225 1.73 43.33 -21.65
C LYS A 225 1.85 42.08 -22.52
N LYS A 226 2.74 42.17 -23.53
CA LYS A 226 3.11 41.08 -24.46
C LYS A 226 3.44 39.79 -23.68
N PRO A 227 3.01 38.62 -24.19
CA PRO A 227 3.15 37.37 -23.45
C PRO A 227 4.64 37.01 -23.24
N SER A 228 5.01 36.74 -21.99
CA SER A 228 6.38 36.32 -21.62
C SER A 228 6.61 34.82 -21.87
N LEU A 229 7.87 34.38 -21.96
CA LEU A 229 8.24 32.96 -22.06
C LEU A 229 7.64 32.10 -20.92
N ILE A 230 7.43 32.70 -19.74
CA ILE A 230 6.79 32.06 -18.59
C ILE A 230 5.28 31.83 -18.84
N GLN A 231 4.60 32.70 -19.58
CA GLN A 231 3.21 32.48 -20.00
C GLN A 231 3.09 31.33 -21.01
N ALA A 232 4.04 31.21 -21.95
CA ALA A 232 4.07 30.10 -22.90
C ALA A 232 4.39 28.75 -22.22
N LEU A 233 5.24 28.75 -21.19
CA LEU A 233 5.53 27.56 -20.38
C LEU A 233 4.36 27.20 -19.47
N ASN A 234 3.64 28.17 -18.90
CA ASN A 234 2.43 27.91 -18.11
C ASN A 234 1.20 27.53 -18.97
N ASP A 235 1.13 27.89 -20.25
CA ASP A 235 0.07 27.42 -21.17
C ASP A 235 0.17 25.89 -21.45
N SER A 236 1.32 25.28 -21.13
CA SER A 236 1.50 23.82 -21.20
C SER A 236 1.13 23.08 -19.90
N SER A 237 0.82 23.79 -18.80
CA SER A 237 0.47 23.16 -17.52
C SER A 237 -1.04 22.86 -17.46
N VAL A 238 -1.43 21.76 -18.11
CA VAL A 238 -2.71 21.08 -17.82
C VAL A 238 -2.42 20.09 -16.69
N ASP A 239 -2.80 20.45 -15.47
CA ASP A 239 -2.69 19.54 -14.33
C ASP A 239 -3.76 18.45 -14.46
N ARG A 240 -3.32 17.22 -14.74
CA ARG A 240 -4.18 16.04 -14.70
C ARG A 240 -4.24 15.54 -13.26
N ILE A 241 -5.35 15.79 -12.57
CA ILE A 241 -5.59 15.25 -11.23
C ILE A 241 -6.16 13.85 -11.42
N HIS A 242 -5.31 12.84 -11.23
CA HIS A 242 -5.72 11.43 -11.25
C HIS A 242 -6.08 10.92 -9.85
N SER A 243 -5.46 11.46 -8.80
CA SER A 243 -5.70 11.05 -7.41
C SER A 243 -6.99 11.64 -6.84
N GLU A 244 -7.85 10.77 -6.32
CA GLU A 244 -9.08 11.15 -5.65
C GLU A 244 -9.24 10.44 -4.31
N LEU A 245 -9.99 11.07 -3.41
CA LEU A 245 -10.44 10.48 -2.16
C LEU A 245 -11.96 10.49 -2.13
N ARG A 246 -12.57 9.32 -1.97
CA ARG A 246 -14.01 9.23 -1.69
C ARG A 246 -14.21 8.97 -0.21
N VAL A 247 -14.95 9.85 0.46
CA VAL A 247 -15.24 9.75 1.90
C VAL A 247 -16.71 9.43 2.11
N PHE A 248 -16.98 8.40 2.89
CA PHE A 248 -18.29 8.05 3.41
C PHE A 248 -18.44 8.54 4.85
N ASP A 249 -19.50 9.29 5.12
CA ASP A 249 -19.87 9.82 6.42
C ASP A 249 -21.14 9.10 6.91
N LEU A 250 -20.94 8.10 7.76
CA LEU A 250 -21.98 7.18 8.22
C LEU A 250 -22.45 7.60 9.61
N ASN A 251 -23.67 8.10 9.70
CA ASN A 251 -24.25 8.58 10.95
C ASN A 251 -25.25 7.55 11.48
N PHE A 252 -24.91 6.84 12.56
CA PHE A 252 -25.82 5.92 13.25
C PHE A 252 -26.80 6.66 14.18
N THR A 253 -27.13 7.88 13.79
CA THR A 253 -28.16 8.73 14.39
C THR A 253 -28.87 9.48 13.26
N PRO A 254 -30.17 9.79 13.40
CA PRO A 254 -30.89 10.53 12.38
C PRO A 254 -30.36 11.97 12.23
N ILE A 255 -29.76 12.28 11.08
CA ILE A 255 -29.46 13.67 10.66
C ILE A 255 -30.76 14.44 10.43
N LYS A 256 -30.86 15.67 10.94
CA LYS A 256 -31.99 16.58 10.64
C LYS A 256 -31.69 17.48 9.44
N ALA A 257 -32.72 17.83 8.68
CA ALA A 257 -32.57 18.68 7.49
C ALA A 257 -31.91 20.05 7.76
N ASN A 258 -32.16 20.64 8.93
CA ASN A 258 -31.57 21.91 9.34
C ASN A 258 -30.10 21.80 9.81
N GLU A 259 -29.62 20.58 10.05
CA GLU A 259 -28.23 20.31 10.47
C GLU A 259 -27.31 20.13 9.26
N GLY A 260 -27.84 20.06 8.03
CA GLY A 260 -27.06 19.81 6.82
C GLY A 260 -25.89 20.77 6.60
N ARG A 261 -25.97 22.03 7.04
CA ARG A 261 -24.87 23.00 6.93
C ARG A 261 -23.60 22.62 7.72
N TYR A 262 -23.72 21.71 8.69
CA TYR A 262 -22.63 21.27 9.55
C TYR A 262 -21.88 20.05 9.02
N TYR A 263 -22.28 19.53 7.86
CA TYR A 263 -21.69 18.35 7.25
C TYR A 263 -20.96 18.69 5.94
N PRO A 264 -19.83 18.02 5.61
CA PRO A 264 -19.02 18.40 4.46
C PRO A 264 -19.76 18.16 3.15
N LEU A 265 -19.72 19.12 2.23
CA LEU A 265 -20.47 19.07 0.97
C LEU A 265 -20.08 17.85 0.14
N ARG A 266 -18.78 17.64 -0.07
CA ARG A 266 -18.25 16.65 -1.02
C ARG A 266 -18.29 15.19 -0.53
N TRP A 267 -18.58 14.95 0.74
CA TRP A 267 -18.59 13.58 1.29
C TRP A 267 -19.91 12.88 0.99
N VAL A 268 -19.90 11.58 0.73
CA VAL A 268 -21.14 10.83 0.60
C VAL A 268 -21.70 10.57 1.99
N GLN A 269 -22.95 10.94 2.24
CA GLN A 269 -23.56 10.91 3.58
C GLN A 269 -24.68 9.90 3.66
N TYR A 270 -24.68 9.12 4.74
CA TYR A 270 -25.72 8.17 5.07
C TYR A 270 -26.08 8.28 6.55
N HIS A 271 -27.32 7.97 6.90
CA HIS A 271 -27.77 8.06 8.29
C HIS A 271 -28.75 6.96 8.72
N GLU A 272 -28.98 6.79 10.02
CA GLU A 272 -30.04 5.95 10.60
C GLU A 272 -31.38 6.70 10.63
N GLY A 273 -31.89 7.08 9.45
CA GLY A 273 -33.16 7.79 9.29
C GLY A 273 -33.78 7.54 7.91
N ALA A 274 -34.93 8.14 7.61
CA ALA A 274 -35.51 8.08 6.27
C ALA A 274 -34.71 8.95 5.30
N ASP A 275 -34.59 8.49 4.05
CA ASP A 275 -33.89 9.22 2.98
C ASP A 275 -34.35 10.69 2.94
N LEU A 276 -33.39 11.60 2.86
CA LEU A 276 -33.65 13.04 2.82
C LEU A 276 -32.75 13.76 1.84
N ILE A 277 -33.19 14.93 1.38
CA ILE A 277 -32.42 15.80 0.50
C ILE A 277 -31.97 17.03 1.29
N LEU A 278 -30.66 17.24 1.37
CA LEU A 278 -30.06 18.43 1.94
C LEU A 278 -29.76 19.45 0.83
N GLU A 279 -30.19 20.69 1.02
CA GLU A 279 -29.68 21.81 0.24
C GLU A 279 -28.43 22.37 0.89
N GLN A 280 -27.30 22.30 0.18
CA GLN A 280 -26.02 22.83 0.64
C GLN A 280 -25.45 23.81 -0.38
N LYS A 281 -24.55 24.68 0.06
CA LYS A 281 -23.85 25.64 -0.81
C LYS A 281 -22.35 25.44 -0.74
N ASP A 282 -21.67 25.64 -1.87
CA ASP A 282 -20.21 25.78 -1.87
C ASP A 282 -19.80 27.20 -1.44
N ASN A 283 -18.48 27.41 -1.32
CA ASN A 283 -17.88 28.70 -0.95
C ASN A 283 -18.18 29.83 -1.96
N LYS A 284 -18.67 29.52 -3.16
CA LYS A 284 -19.09 30.49 -4.18
C LYS A 284 -20.60 30.75 -4.13
N GLY A 285 -21.33 30.09 -3.24
CA GLY A 285 -22.78 30.21 -3.10
C GLY A 285 -23.59 29.33 -4.08
N THR A 286 -22.93 28.48 -4.87
CA THR A 286 -23.61 27.52 -5.77
C THR A 286 -24.37 26.51 -4.94
N ARG A 287 -25.65 26.27 -5.25
CA ARG A 287 -26.51 25.33 -4.52
C ARG A 287 -26.39 23.92 -5.09
N TYR A 288 -26.34 22.95 -4.21
CA TYR A 288 -26.34 21.52 -4.52
C TYR A 288 -27.46 20.83 -3.76
N GLN A 289 -28.12 19.88 -4.42
CA GLN A 289 -29.05 18.95 -3.78
C GLN A 289 -28.29 17.67 -3.49
N LYS A 290 -28.21 17.32 -2.21
CA LYS A 290 -27.49 16.16 -1.73
C LYS A 290 -28.44 15.16 -1.11
N GLU A 291 -28.51 13.98 -1.71
CA GLU A 291 -29.28 12.86 -1.19
C GLU A 291 -28.51 12.20 -0.04
N VAL A 292 -29.13 12.11 1.13
CA VAL A 292 -28.64 11.37 2.30
C VAL A 292 -29.52 10.12 2.44
N LYS A 293 -28.93 8.95 2.25
CA LYS A 293 -29.66 7.67 2.23
C LYS A 293 -29.62 6.96 3.58
N ASN A 294 -30.62 6.11 3.81
CA ASN A 294 -30.73 5.27 5.00
C ASN A 294 -29.65 4.18 5.02
N LEU A 295 -28.86 4.12 6.09
CA LEU A 295 -27.82 3.11 6.33
C LEU A 295 -28.36 1.66 6.35
N ALA A 296 -29.64 1.46 6.61
CA ALA A 296 -30.26 0.15 6.54
C ALA A 296 -30.50 -0.33 5.10
N ASN A 297 -30.37 0.53 4.07
CA ASN A 297 -30.56 0.12 2.67
C ASN A 297 -29.32 -0.64 2.14
N ASN A 298 -29.53 -1.76 1.45
CA ASN A 298 -28.45 -2.53 0.83
C ASN A 298 -27.72 -1.76 -0.28
N ASP A 299 -28.38 -0.79 -0.94
CA ASP A 299 -27.74 0.00 -1.99
C ASP A 299 -26.62 0.90 -1.44
N VAL A 300 -26.75 1.38 -0.20
CA VAL A 300 -25.69 2.12 0.51
C VAL A 300 -24.46 1.25 0.67
N TRP A 301 -24.64 0.01 1.14
CA TRP A 301 -23.54 -0.92 1.33
C TRP A 301 -22.93 -1.37 0.01
N ARG A 302 -23.74 -1.52 -1.05
CA ARG A 302 -23.23 -1.78 -2.40
C ARG A 302 -22.31 -0.67 -2.89
N GLU A 303 -22.65 0.58 -2.63
CA GLU A 303 -21.83 1.74 -3.02
C GLU A 303 -20.50 1.80 -2.25
N ILE A 304 -20.52 1.48 -0.95
CA ILE A 304 -19.31 1.34 -0.11
C ILE A 304 -18.43 0.20 -0.64
N THR A 305 -19.00 -0.98 -0.89
CA THR A 305 -18.26 -2.15 -1.39
C THR A 305 -17.66 -1.89 -2.77
N ALA A 306 -18.44 -1.34 -3.71
CA ALA A 306 -17.93 -1.03 -5.05
C ALA A 306 -16.76 -0.04 -5.00
N THR A 307 -16.83 0.95 -4.11
CA THR A 307 -15.74 1.91 -3.90
C THR A 307 -14.50 1.26 -3.30
N ALA A 308 -14.67 0.33 -2.33
CA ALA A 308 -13.56 -0.43 -1.77
C ALA A 308 -12.90 -1.36 -2.80
N ILE A 309 -13.69 -2.00 -3.68
CA ILE A 309 -13.17 -2.82 -4.78
C ILE A 309 -12.44 -1.96 -5.82
N ALA A 310 -12.99 -0.80 -6.17
CA ALA A 310 -12.32 0.15 -7.06
C ALA A 310 -10.97 0.62 -6.50
N SER A 311 -10.89 0.82 -5.19
CA SER A 311 -9.62 1.12 -4.53
C SER A 311 -8.58 0.02 -4.69
N ALA A 312 -8.97 -1.25 -4.94
CA ALA A 312 -8.08 -2.39 -5.12
C ALA A 312 -7.91 -2.82 -6.60
N ALA A 313 -8.51 -2.08 -7.54
CA ALA A 313 -8.49 -2.42 -8.95
C ALA A 313 -7.16 -1.99 -9.59
N VAL A 314 -6.13 -2.81 -9.43
CA VAL A 314 -4.80 -2.55 -10.00
C VAL A 314 -4.84 -2.77 -11.52
N PRO A 315 -4.46 -1.77 -12.37
CA PRO A 315 -4.40 -1.91 -13.82
C PRO A 315 -3.63 -3.16 -14.24
N PHE A 316 -4.05 -3.77 -15.35
CA PHE A 316 -3.54 -5.04 -15.87
C PHE A 316 -3.90 -6.27 -15.02
N ALA A 317 -3.77 -6.21 -13.70
CA ALA A 317 -4.13 -7.33 -12.81
C ALA A 317 -5.65 -7.50 -12.70
N PHE A 318 -6.37 -6.43 -12.37
CA PHE A 318 -7.82 -6.38 -12.29
C PHE A 318 -8.37 -5.30 -13.23
N GLU A 319 -9.58 -5.53 -13.74
CA GLU A 319 -10.28 -4.55 -14.58
C GLU A 319 -10.63 -3.27 -13.80
N PRO A 320 -10.60 -2.09 -14.46
CA PRO A 320 -11.09 -0.85 -13.87
C PRO A 320 -12.56 -0.93 -13.46
N VAL A 321 -12.91 -0.24 -12.37
CA VAL A 321 -14.26 -0.27 -11.79
C VAL A 321 -15.01 1.01 -12.12
N VAL A 322 -16.24 0.87 -12.58
CA VAL A 322 -17.12 2.01 -12.84
C VAL A 322 -17.88 2.36 -11.56
N LEU A 323 -17.73 3.61 -11.09
CA LEU A 323 -18.45 4.14 -9.94
C LEU A 323 -19.34 5.30 -10.38
N ASN A 324 -20.60 5.26 -9.97
CA ASN A 324 -21.45 6.45 -10.02
C ASN A 324 -20.91 7.48 -9.03
N ARG A 325 -20.68 8.69 -9.52
CA ARG A 325 -20.36 9.84 -8.68
C ARG A 325 -21.38 10.94 -8.84
N TYR A 326 -21.55 11.73 -7.81
CA TYR A 326 -22.53 12.81 -7.77
C TYR A 326 -21.88 14.17 -7.96
N ASN A 327 -22.61 15.13 -8.55
CA ASN A 327 -22.10 16.47 -8.81
C ASN A 327 -21.62 17.19 -7.54
N TYR A 328 -22.28 16.97 -6.39
CA TYR A 328 -21.89 17.54 -5.11
C TYR A 328 -20.55 17.02 -4.60
N GLU A 329 -20.11 15.82 -5.03
CA GLU A 329 -18.80 15.25 -4.67
C GLU A 329 -17.64 16.02 -5.32
N PHE A 330 -17.88 16.72 -6.43
CA PHE A 330 -16.88 17.51 -7.15
C PHE A 330 -17.08 19.02 -6.96
N GLY A 331 -18.32 19.45 -6.71
CA GLY A 331 -18.68 20.87 -6.59
C GLY A 331 -18.29 21.65 -7.85
N PRO A 332 -17.44 22.70 -7.75
CA PRO A 332 -17.01 23.49 -8.90
C PRO A 332 -16.08 22.73 -9.88
N GLU A 333 -15.66 21.51 -9.53
CA GLU A 333 -14.79 20.65 -10.36
C GLU A 333 -15.62 19.68 -11.21
N TRP A 334 -16.95 19.72 -11.07
CA TRP A 334 -17.86 18.99 -11.94
C TRP A 334 -17.74 19.51 -13.37
N ALA A 335 -17.59 18.59 -14.33
CA ALA A 335 -17.38 18.95 -15.73
C ALA A 335 -18.54 19.79 -16.30
N ASP A 336 -18.20 20.82 -17.08
CA ASP A 336 -19.19 21.70 -17.73
C ASP A 336 -20.10 20.91 -18.68
N GLU A 337 -19.56 19.88 -19.33
CA GLU A 337 -20.30 18.94 -20.19
C GLU A 337 -21.36 18.15 -19.41
N LEU A 338 -21.13 17.93 -18.11
CA LEU A 338 -22.00 17.18 -17.21
C LEU A 338 -22.91 18.09 -16.36
N LYS A 339 -22.90 19.41 -16.55
CA LYS A 339 -23.65 20.38 -15.72
C LYS A 339 -25.16 20.10 -15.57
N HIS A 340 -25.75 19.39 -16.53
CA HIS A 340 -27.17 19.02 -16.56
C HIS A 340 -27.45 17.68 -15.87
N LYS A 341 -26.42 16.98 -15.40
CA LYS A 341 -26.51 15.69 -14.71
C LYS A 341 -26.18 15.85 -13.23
N THR A 342 -26.97 15.20 -12.39
CA THR A 342 -26.72 15.11 -10.94
C THR A 342 -25.76 13.98 -10.58
N SER A 343 -25.62 12.98 -11.44
CA SER A 343 -24.66 11.89 -11.32
C SER A 343 -24.12 11.43 -12.67
N TYR A 344 -22.95 10.80 -12.66
CA TYR A 344 -22.33 10.22 -13.85
C TYR A 344 -21.42 9.03 -13.49
N PRO A 345 -21.39 7.96 -14.31
CA PRO A 345 -20.47 6.84 -14.11
C PRO A 345 -19.05 7.21 -14.56
N PHE A 346 -18.11 7.24 -13.62
CA PHE A 346 -16.68 7.43 -13.88
C PHE A 346 -15.91 6.12 -13.66
N THR A 347 -14.78 5.95 -14.35
CA THR A 347 -13.96 4.73 -14.28
C THR A 347 -12.76 4.95 -13.38
N TYR A 348 -12.56 4.03 -12.43
CA TYR A 348 -11.54 4.10 -11.39
C TYR A 348 -10.65 2.88 -11.36
N VAL A 349 -9.42 3.09 -10.89
CA VAL A 349 -8.43 2.06 -10.53
C VAL A 349 -7.85 2.37 -9.16
N ASP A 350 -6.97 1.49 -8.69
CA ASP A 350 -6.25 1.65 -7.43
C ASP A 350 -5.52 3.00 -7.37
N GLY A 351 -5.85 3.74 -6.32
CA GLY A 351 -5.26 5.04 -6.03
C GLY A 351 -3.80 4.98 -5.55
N GLY A 352 -3.33 3.84 -5.05
CA GLY A 352 -1.96 3.64 -4.58
C GLY A 352 -0.91 3.88 -5.66
N LEU A 353 -1.24 3.59 -6.92
CA LEU A 353 -0.38 3.80 -8.09
C LEU A 353 -0.10 5.28 -8.38
N PHE A 354 -1.00 6.19 -7.98
CA PHE A 354 -0.90 7.62 -8.22
C PHE A 354 -0.64 8.42 -6.93
N ASN A 355 0.05 7.81 -5.97
CA ASN A 355 0.57 8.49 -4.78
C ASN A 355 -0.52 9.01 -3.82
N ASN A 356 -1.46 8.13 -3.41
CA ASN A 356 -2.46 8.46 -2.41
C ASN A 356 -1.98 8.18 -0.97
N GLU A 357 -2.41 8.99 0.00
CA GLU A 357 -1.82 9.05 1.35
C GLU A 357 -2.84 8.66 2.44
N PRO A 358 -3.21 7.37 2.61
CA PRO A 358 -4.28 6.96 3.53
C PRO A 358 -4.00 7.36 4.99
N VAL A 359 -2.72 7.41 5.41
CA VAL A 359 -2.31 7.91 6.74
C VAL A 359 -2.72 9.37 6.95
N LYS A 360 -2.43 10.21 5.97
CA LYS A 360 -2.73 11.64 6.03
C LYS A 360 -4.23 11.88 6.02
N GLU A 361 -4.96 11.12 5.22
CA GLU A 361 -6.43 11.21 5.20
C GLU A 361 -7.04 10.73 6.52
N ALA A 362 -6.56 9.64 7.13
CA ALA A 362 -7.03 9.23 8.44
C ALA A 362 -6.77 10.28 9.53
N MET A 363 -5.58 10.87 9.57
CA MET A 363 -5.30 11.96 10.51
C MET A 363 -6.25 13.15 10.33
N ARG A 364 -6.61 13.47 9.08
CA ARG A 364 -7.58 14.54 8.77
C ARG A 364 -9.00 14.17 9.18
N LEU A 365 -9.44 12.96 8.88
CA LEU A 365 -10.76 12.47 9.26
C LEU A 365 -10.90 12.40 10.80
N ALA A 366 -9.86 11.92 11.49
CA ALA A 366 -9.80 11.89 12.96
C ALA A 366 -9.84 13.29 13.57
N SER A 367 -9.03 14.22 13.04
CA SER A 367 -9.06 15.62 13.46
C SER A 367 -10.47 16.24 13.31
N TYR A 368 -11.11 15.99 12.18
CA TYR A 368 -12.44 16.52 11.91
C TYR A 368 -13.50 15.95 12.87
N ILE A 369 -13.50 14.64 13.14
CA ILE A 369 -14.49 14.05 14.04
C ILE A 369 -14.22 14.43 15.51
N ASP A 370 -12.94 14.55 15.90
CA ASP A 370 -12.56 14.91 17.27
C ASP A 370 -12.88 16.35 17.63
N THR A 371 -12.85 17.26 16.65
CA THR A 371 -13.20 18.68 16.84
C THR A 371 -14.70 18.93 16.86
N THR A 372 -15.51 17.99 16.33
CA THR A 372 -16.98 18.14 16.23
C THR A 372 -17.76 17.39 17.31
N ASN A 373 -17.10 16.56 18.11
CA ASN A 373 -17.75 15.71 19.12
C ASN A 373 -17.87 16.41 20.49
N GLU A 374 -18.99 16.20 21.19
CA GLU A 374 -19.27 16.77 22.52
C GLU A 374 -18.45 16.10 23.63
N ASN A 375 -18.14 14.80 23.50
CA ASN A 375 -17.36 14.09 24.50
C ASN A 375 -15.85 14.28 24.26
N LYS A 376 -15.20 14.99 25.19
CA LYS A 376 -13.79 15.38 25.15
C LYS A 376 -12.87 14.52 26.01
N ASN A 377 -13.38 13.55 26.79
CA ASN A 377 -12.54 12.70 27.64
C ASN A 377 -12.19 11.36 26.96
N PHE A 378 -11.34 11.43 25.93
CA PHE A 378 -10.89 10.26 25.18
C PHE A 378 -9.38 10.29 24.89
N GLU A 379 -8.84 9.15 24.51
CA GLU A 379 -7.51 9.02 23.88
C GLU A 379 -7.65 8.53 22.45
N ARG A 380 -6.92 9.15 21.53
CA ARG A 380 -6.96 8.82 20.10
C ARG A 380 -5.75 7.98 19.72
N GLN A 381 -6.00 6.81 19.15
CA GLN A 381 -4.96 5.98 18.55
C GLN A 381 -5.31 5.69 17.09
N LEU A 382 -4.36 5.90 16.20
CA LEU A 382 -4.46 5.53 14.79
C LEU A 382 -3.58 4.30 14.56
N ILE A 383 -4.20 3.15 14.31
CA ILE A 383 -3.51 1.90 14.06
C ILE A 383 -3.24 1.82 12.55
N PHE A 384 -1.97 1.90 12.19
CA PHE A 384 -1.50 1.73 10.82
C PHE A 384 -0.98 0.32 10.66
N VAL A 385 -1.62 -0.46 9.78
CA VAL A 385 -1.16 -1.81 9.46
C VAL A 385 -0.58 -1.78 8.06
N ASP A 386 0.71 -2.07 7.96
CA ASP A 386 1.43 -2.16 6.70
C ASP A 386 2.19 -3.49 6.62
N PRO A 387 1.71 -4.43 5.81
CA PRO A 387 2.30 -5.75 5.70
C PRO A 387 3.57 -5.78 4.81
N ASP A 388 3.92 -4.72 4.09
CA ASP A 388 5.06 -4.75 3.14
C ASP A 388 5.83 -3.42 3.08
N VAL A 389 6.35 -3.02 4.24
CA VAL A 389 7.33 -1.94 4.30
C VAL A 389 8.66 -2.48 3.76
N THR A 390 9.09 -2.06 2.59
CA THR A 390 10.41 -2.44 2.05
C THR A 390 11.28 -1.24 1.75
N GLU A 391 12.60 -1.47 1.85
CA GLU A 391 13.58 -0.66 1.13
C GLU A 391 13.39 -0.94 -0.37
N LEU A 392 13.20 0.11 -1.18
CA LEU A 392 13.02 0.03 -2.63
C LEU A 392 14.07 -0.89 -3.27
N GLU A 393 13.67 -2.05 -3.79
CA GLU A 393 14.55 -2.88 -4.61
C GLU A 393 14.72 -2.20 -5.97
N ASN A 394 15.93 -1.72 -6.25
CA ASN A 394 16.24 -1.07 -7.51
C ASN A 394 16.34 -2.12 -8.64
N GLN A 395 15.32 -2.22 -9.48
CA GLN A 395 15.37 -3.02 -10.70
C GLN A 395 15.84 -2.18 -11.89
N PHE A 396 17.13 -2.25 -12.21
CA PHE A 396 17.69 -1.53 -13.36
C PHE A 396 17.49 -2.25 -14.69
N LYS A 397 17.32 -3.57 -14.68
CA LYS A 397 17.28 -4.41 -15.88
C LYS A 397 15.89 -4.40 -16.54
N ILE A 398 15.83 -4.13 -17.84
CA ILE A 398 14.58 -4.14 -18.62
C ILE A 398 14.66 -5.22 -19.71
N HIS A 399 13.87 -6.28 -19.55
CA HIS A 399 13.88 -7.44 -20.45
C HIS A 399 13.44 -7.14 -21.89
N ALA A 400 12.73 -6.03 -22.12
CA ALA A 400 12.41 -5.56 -23.47
C ALA A 400 13.67 -5.31 -24.31
N HIS A 401 14.83 -5.06 -23.71
CA HIS A 401 16.08 -4.85 -24.43
C HIS A 401 16.83 -6.12 -24.80
N GLU A 402 16.45 -7.28 -24.26
CA GLU A 402 17.08 -8.55 -24.63
C GLU A 402 16.72 -8.94 -26.07
N LYS A 403 17.72 -9.02 -26.96
CA LYS A 403 17.52 -9.33 -28.39
C LYS A 403 17.64 -10.82 -28.73
N LEU A 404 18.25 -11.63 -27.86
CA LEU A 404 18.55 -13.05 -28.11
C LEU A 404 17.83 -13.97 -27.12
N SER A 405 17.40 -15.14 -27.60
CA SER A 405 16.90 -16.26 -26.80
C SER A 405 17.72 -17.52 -27.07
N ILE A 406 17.84 -18.36 -26.03
CA ILE A 406 18.47 -19.67 -26.10
C ILE A 406 17.34 -20.69 -25.93
N GLY A 407 17.17 -21.60 -26.88
CA GLY A 407 16.11 -22.60 -26.85
C GLY A 407 16.54 -23.92 -27.48
N ARG A 408 15.74 -24.98 -27.32
CA ARG A 408 16.01 -26.27 -27.97
C ARG A 408 15.51 -26.28 -29.41
N SER A 409 16.36 -26.74 -30.32
CA SER A 409 15.98 -27.02 -31.70
C SER A 409 15.02 -28.22 -31.76
N ILE A 410 13.86 -28.02 -32.39
CA ILE A 410 12.79 -29.03 -32.53
C ILE A 410 13.30 -30.26 -33.31
N PHE A 411 14.23 -30.08 -34.24
CA PHE A 411 14.71 -31.14 -35.13
C PHE A 411 16.01 -31.81 -34.68
N SER A 412 16.81 -31.18 -33.82
CA SER A 412 18.13 -31.70 -33.44
C SER A 412 18.32 -31.98 -31.96
N SER A 413 17.34 -31.66 -31.10
CA SER A 413 17.43 -31.76 -29.63
C SER A 413 18.60 -30.99 -28.98
N LYS A 414 19.37 -30.25 -29.77
CA LYS A 414 20.50 -29.39 -29.36
C LYS A 414 20.02 -27.97 -29.06
N THR A 415 20.73 -27.27 -28.18
CA THR A 415 20.47 -25.88 -27.83
C THR A 415 20.93 -24.95 -28.96
N LYS A 416 20.06 -24.03 -29.41
CA LYS A 416 20.32 -23.05 -30.49
C LYS A 416 19.97 -21.63 -30.02
N VAL A 417 20.74 -20.65 -30.49
CA VAL A 417 20.49 -19.22 -30.27
C VAL A 417 19.59 -18.66 -31.38
N SER A 418 18.58 -17.88 -31.03
CA SER A 418 17.68 -17.21 -31.98
C SER A 418 17.41 -15.76 -31.59
N THR A 419 17.11 -14.90 -32.57
CA THR A 419 16.68 -13.52 -32.33
C THR A 419 15.24 -13.49 -31.81
N LYS A 420 14.99 -12.74 -30.73
CA LYS A 420 13.64 -12.53 -30.18
C LYS A 420 12.84 -11.59 -31.11
N PRO A 421 11.68 -12.00 -31.63
CA PRO A 421 10.75 -11.08 -32.30
C PRO A 421 10.33 -9.94 -31.37
N THR A 422 10.02 -8.75 -31.90
CA THR A 422 9.61 -7.56 -31.12
C THR A 422 8.46 -7.86 -30.16
N VAL A 423 7.47 -8.62 -30.61
CA VAL A 423 6.32 -9.05 -29.80
C VAL A 423 6.77 -9.94 -28.62
N LEU A 424 7.75 -10.83 -28.83
CA LEU A 424 8.32 -11.65 -27.76
C LEU A 424 9.10 -10.82 -26.74
N ARG A 425 9.77 -9.76 -27.17
CA ARG A 425 10.49 -8.84 -26.29
C ARG A 425 9.52 -8.08 -25.37
N LEU A 426 8.39 -7.63 -25.92
CA LEU A 426 7.28 -7.03 -25.16
C LEU A 426 6.63 -8.05 -24.19
N PHE A 427 6.32 -9.27 -24.65
CA PHE A 427 5.74 -10.31 -23.79
C PHE A 427 6.70 -10.82 -22.72
N SER A 428 8.01 -10.90 -22.99
CA SER A 428 9.01 -11.21 -21.95
C SER A 428 9.14 -10.09 -20.93
N GLY A 429 8.77 -8.86 -21.30
CA GLY A 429 8.58 -7.76 -20.39
C GLY A 429 7.30 -7.90 -19.57
N MET A 430 6.32 -8.71 -19.96
CA MET A 430 5.04 -8.83 -19.25
C MET A 430 5.17 -9.46 -17.86
N THR A 431 6.12 -10.38 -17.64
CA THR A 431 6.43 -10.88 -16.28
C THR A 431 7.11 -9.82 -15.41
N HIS A 432 7.84 -8.89 -16.03
CA HIS A 432 8.48 -7.76 -15.37
C HIS A 432 7.54 -6.59 -15.17
N ILE A 433 6.59 -6.37 -16.07
CA ILE A 433 5.48 -5.43 -15.92
C ILE A 433 4.52 -5.97 -14.87
N LEU A 434 4.25 -7.29 -14.85
CA LEU A 434 3.60 -7.93 -13.73
C LEU A 434 4.40 -7.63 -12.46
N GLY A 435 5.68 -8.00 -12.35
CA GLY A 435 6.52 -7.68 -11.19
C GLY A 435 6.57 -6.19 -10.80
N ALA A 436 6.63 -5.27 -11.75
CA ALA A 436 6.73 -3.83 -11.54
C ALA A 436 5.38 -3.22 -11.13
N ILE A 437 4.26 -3.57 -11.78
CA ILE A 437 2.90 -3.18 -11.37
C ILE A 437 2.59 -3.74 -9.97
N LEU A 438 3.05 -4.96 -9.73
CA LEU A 438 2.94 -5.67 -8.46
C LEU A 438 3.79 -5.00 -7.36
N ASN A 439 4.99 -4.50 -7.68
CA ASN A 439 5.87 -3.76 -6.76
C ASN A 439 5.49 -2.28 -6.58
N GLU A 440 4.94 -1.63 -7.61
CA GLU A 440 4.55 -0.20 -7.60
C GLU A 440 3.31 0.06 -6.74
N ALA A 441 2.51 -0.98 -6.46
CA ALA A 441 1.47 -0.93 -5.44
C ALA A 441 2.03 -0.76 -4.00
N GLN A 442 3.33 -0.96 -3.77
CA GLN A 442 3.90 -1.23 -2.44
C GLN A 442 4.70 -0.08 -1.80
N SER A 443 5.25 0.89 -2.56
CA SER A 443 6.51 1.54 -2.13
C SER A 443 6.47 2.98 -1.55
N ILE A 444 5.32 3.53 -1.12
CA ILE A 444 5.22 5.01 -0.90
C ILE A 444 5.02 5.45 0.56
N GLU A 445 4.65 4.58 1.51
CA GLU A 445 4.04 5.06 2.77
C GLU A 445 5.00 5.31 3.96
N VAL A 446 6.04 4.50 4.19
CA VAL A 446 6.83 4.61 5.44
C VAL A 446 7.80 5.78 5.50
N GLY A 447 8.45 6.15 4.40
CA GLY A 447 9.29 7.36 4.35
C GLY A 447 8.49 8.63 4.70
N LYS A 448 7.19 8.64 4.41
CA LYS A 448 6.29 9.75 4.71
C LYS A 448 5.82 9.77 6.17
N ILE A 449 5.67 8.61 6.80
CA ILE A 449 5.34 8.50 8.22
C ILE A 449 6.49 9.07 9.06
N SER A 450 7.74 8.69 8.76
CA SER A 450 8.92 9.28 9.42
C SER A 450 8.90 10.79 9.27
N ALA A 451 8.68 11.31 8.05
CA ALA A 451 8.62 12.74 7.82
C ALA A 451 7.53 13.46 8.65
N ILE A 452 6.37 12.85 8.87
CA ILE A 452 5.31 13.41 9.73
C ILE A 452 5.71 13.38 11.20
N LEU A 453 6.32 12.29 11.69
CA LEU A 453 6.80 12.18 13.06
C LEU A 453 7.94 13.17 13.34
N ASP A 454 8.89 13.29 12.43
CA ASP A 454 9.99 14.27 12.47
C ASP A 454 9.43 15.69 12.48
N GLN A 455 8.36 15.98 11.73
CA GLN A 455 7.66 17.26 11.78
C GLN A 455 7.08 17.54 13.17
N PHE A 456 6.50 16.56 13.87
CA PHE A 456 5.99 16.77 15.23
C PHE A 456 7.10 17.03 16.25
N GLU A 457 8.25 16.36 16.13
CA GLU A 457 9.41 16.60 16.99
C GLU A 457 10.04 17.98 16.73
N HIS A 458 10.23 18.36 15.46
CA HIS A 458 10.66 19.71 15.09
C HIS A 458 9.68 20.78 15.59
N ARG A 459 8.36 20.53 15.48
CA ARG A 459 7.33 21.42 16.02
C ARG A 459 7.52 21.63 17.51
N LYS A 460 7.72 20.55 18.28
CA LYS A 460 7.92 20.61 19.73
C LYS A 460 9.16 21.42 20.11
N GLN A 461 10.28 21.20 19.44
CA GLN A 461 11.52 21.97 19.65
C GLN A 461 11.33 23.46 19.36
N MET A 462 10.68 23.79 18.23
CA MET A 462 10.40 25.18 17.86
C MET A 462 9.44 25.87 18.83
N ARG A 463 8.39 25.17 19.31
CA ARG A 463 7.49 25.72 20.33
C ARG A 463 8.21 25.94 21.66
N GLN A 464 9.11 25.03 22.08
CA GLN A 464 9.96 25.24 23.26
C GLN A 464 10.86 26.47 23.10
N PHE A 465 11.45 26.67 21.92
CA PHE A 465 12.20 27.88 21.62
C PHE A 465 11.31 29.14 21.72
N TYR A 466 10.08 29.11 21.22
CA TYR A 466 9.13 30.23 21.37
C TYR A 466 8.81 30.53 22.83
N ARG A 467 8.62 29.52 23.68
CA ARG A 467 8.42 29.72 25.13
C ARG A 467 9.55 30.54 25.77
N ALA A 468 10.79 30.35 25.31
CA ALA A 468 11.97 31.03 25.86
C ALA A 468 12.26 32.41 25.24
N THR A 469 11.68 32.72 24.07
CA THR A 469 12.18 33.81 23.20
C THR A 469 11.17 34.93 22.95
N ILE A 470 9.90 34.81 23.37
CA ILE A 470 8.93 35.91 23.21
C ILE A 470 9.35 37.11 24.08
N LYS A 471 9.99 38.10 23.44
CA LYS A 471 10.35 39.40 24.01
C LYS A 471 9.60 40.51 23.28
N GLY A 472 8.87 41.32 24.04
CA GLY A 472 8.09 42.44 23.51
C GLY A 472 6.74 42.01 22.93
N ILE A 473 5.75 42.90 23.05
CA ILE A 473 4.42 42.70 22.46
C ILE A 473 4.49 43.29 21.04
N PRO A 474 4.21 42.51 19.98
CA PRO A 474 4.14 43.04 18.62
C PRO A 474 3.08 44.14 18.51
N SER A 475 3.24 45.05 17.55
CA SER A 475 2.21 46.08 17.32
C SER A 475 0.88 45.45 16.90
N ASP A 476 -0.25 46.13 17.20
CA ASP A 476 -1.59 45.68 16.79
C ASP A 476 -1.67 45.34 15.30
N GLN A 477 -1.02 46.15 14.46
CA GLN A 477 -0.97 45.92 13.02
C GLN A 477 -0.30 44.59 12.66
N GLN A 478 0.78 44.22 13.35
CA GLN A 478 1.47 42.95 13.14
C GLN A 478 0.63 41.77 13.62
N ILE A 479 -0.02 41.89 14.78
CA ILE A 479 -0.90 40.84 15.33
C ILE A 479 -2.09 40.60 14.39
N VAL A 480 -2.77 41.67 13.97
CA VAL A 480 -3.92 41.60 13.05
C VAL A 480 -3.51 41.04 11.69
N SER A 481 -2.35 41.44 11.15
CA SER A 481 -1.83 40.90 9.90
C SER A 481 -1.60 39.39 9.99
N MET A 482 -0.98 38.92 11.08
CA MET A 482 -0.70 37.50 11.28
C MET A 482 -1.98 36.69 11.53
N ARG A 483 -2.94 37.25 12.26
CA ARG A 483 -4.28 36.67 12.45
C ARG A 483 -4.98 36.47 11.11
N ASN A 484 -5.01 37.51 10.27
CA ASN A 484 -5.66 37.46 8.97
C ASN A 484 -4.97 36.45 8.03
N PHE A 485 -3.63 36.38 8.07
CA PHE A 485 -2.87 35.34 7.38
C PHE A 485 -3.29 33.95 7.84
N ALA A 486 -3.30 33.68 9.15
CA ALA A 486 -3.68 32.38 9.69
C ALA A 486 -5.11 32.00 9.30
N MET A 487 -6.07 32.92 9.41
CA MET A 487 -7.46 32.70 8.98
C MET A 487 -7.56 32.41 7.48
N ALA A 488 -6.78 33.11 6.64
CA ALA A 488 -6.77 32.87 5.20
C ALA A 488 -6.18 31.49 4.85
N GLU A 489 -5.08 31.07 5.49
CA GLU A 489 -4.49 29.74 5.29
C GLU A 489 -5.41 28.63 5.80
N LEU A 490 -6.02 28.79 6.97
CA LEU A 490 -7.05 27.87 7.47
C LEU A 490 -8.22 27.77 6.49
N SER A 491 -8.68 28.89 5.92
CA SER A 491 -9.73 28.89 4.90
C SER A 491 -9.29 28.19 3.60
N LYS A 492 -8.01 28.31 3.19
CA LYS A 492 -7.47 27.56 2.04
C LYS A 492 -7.44 26.07 2.32
N VAL A 493 -6.96 25.65 3.49
CA VAL A 493 -6.96 24.24 3.92
C VAL A 493 -8.39 23.72 3.98
N ARG A 494 -9.31 24.44 4.63
CA ARG A 494 -10.74 24.12 4.70
C ARG A 494 -11.36 23.97 3.32
N SER A 495 -11.08 24.91 2.41
CA SER A 495 -11.58 24.86 1.03
C SER A 495 -10.99 23.71 0.24
N LYS A 496 -9.69 23.41 0.41
CA LYS A 496 -9.04 22.26 -0.24
C LYS A 496 -9.64 20.94 0.23
N LEU A 497 -10.00 20.87 1.52
CA LEU A 497 -10.61 19.70 2.16
C LEU A 497 -12.13 19.67 2.04
N ASN A 498 -12.74 20.74 1.52
CA ASN A 498 -14.19 20.91 1.35
C ASN A 498 -14.98 20.71 2.64
N LEU A 499 -14.42 21.19 3.76
CA LEU A 499 -15.06 21.13 5.07
C LEU A 499 -16.02 22.34 5.26
N PRO A 500 -17.07 22.22 6.09
CA PRO A 500 -18.05 23.28 6.34
C PRO A 500 -17.43 24.56 6.92
N ASP A 501 -18.06 25.72 6.69
CA ASP A 501 -17.56 27.03 7.13
C ASP A 501 -17.34 27.17 8.64
N ASN A 502 -18.04 26.37 9.44
CA ASN A 502 -17.88 26.31 10.88
C ASN A 502 -16.77 25.35 11.35
N THR A 503 -15.89 24.88 10.47
CA THR A 503 -14.79 23.96 10.80
C THR A 503 -13.43 24.56 10.48
N LEU A 504 -12.36 24.05 11.13
CA LEU A 504 -11.00 24.60 11.05
C LEU A 504 -10.96 26.13 11.21
N GLN A 505 -11.75 26.66 12.15
CA GLN A 505 -11.72 28.08 12.49
C GLN A 505 -10.54 28.34 13.43
N ILE A 506 -10.03 29.57 13.42
CA ILE A 506 -8.91 29.97 14.27
C ILE A 506 -9.19 29.70 15.75
N GLN A 507 -10.45 29.83 16.18
CA GLN A 507 -10.89 29.52 17.54
C GLN A 507 -10.68 28.04 17.92
N HIS A 508 -11.03 27.12 17.01
CA HIS A 508 -10.85 25.68 17.25
C HIS A 508 -9.38 25.31 17.35
N GLU A 509 -8.55 25.90 16.49
CA GLU A 509 -7.11 25.66 16.51
C GLU A 509 -6.46 26.27 17.77
N PHE A 510 -6.95 27.41 18.25
CA PHE A 510 -6.51 28.01 19.50
C PHE A 510 -6.85 27.12 20.69
N LEU A 511 -8.09 26.63 20.79
CA LEU A 511 -8.48 25.67 21.83
C LEU A 511 -7.62 24.40 21.81
N ARG A 512 -7.29 23.89 20.60
CA ARG A 512 -6.38 22.74 20.44
C ARG A 512 -4.99 23.07 20.97
N ILE A 513 -4.39 24.19 20.56
CA ILE A 513 -3.05 24.60 20.99
C ILE A 513 -3.00 24.84 22.49
N ILE A 514 -4.04 25.44 23.08
CA ILE A 514 -4.12 25.65 24.53
C ILE A 514 -4.10 24.32 25.28
N LYS A 515 -4.83 23.31 24.78
CA LYS A 515 -4.79 21.95 25.34
C LYS A 515 -3.43 21.29 25.14
N GLU A 516 -2.78 21.48 23.99
CA GLU A 516 -1.44 20.94 23.72
C GLU A 516 -0.33 21.56 24.59
N GLU A 517 -0.46 22.85 24.89
CA GLU A 517 0.51 23.64 25.63
C GLU A 517 0.06 23.88 27.09
N HIS A 518 -0.84 23.03 27.60
CA HIS A 518 -1.45 23.18 28.92
C HIS A 518 -0.41 23.38 30.02
N ASP A 519 0.63 22.54 30.11
CA ASP A 519 1.70 22.65 31.11
C ASP A 519 2.36 24.04 31.18
N PHE A 520 2.38 24.77 30.07
CA PHE A 520 2.92 26.13 30.00
C PHE A 520 1.86 27.20 30.26
N LEU A 521 0.61 26.98 29.81
CA LEU A 521 -0.47 27.97 29.83
C LEU A 521 -1.36 27.92 31.07
N ASP A 522 -1.34 26.82 31.85
CA ASP A 522 -2.26 26.59 32.97
C ASP A 522 -2.19 27.68 34.06
N ASN A 523 -1.01 28.29 34.24
CA ASN A 523 -0.82 29.39 35.19
C ASN A 523 -1.35 30.76 34.69
N TYR A 524 -1.83 30.84 33.45
CA TYR A 524 -2.13 32.11 32.77
C TYR A 524 -3.51 32.16 32.11
N ILE A 525 -4.08 31.00 31.79
CA ILE A 525 -5.43 30.88 31.21
C ILE A 525 -6.17 29.77 31.98
N PRO A 526 -7.08 30.12 32.91
CA PRO A 526 -7.81 29.11 33.68
C PRO A 526 -8.72 28.28 32.76
N LEU A 527 -8.51 26.96 32.75
CA LEU A 527 -9.18 26.00 31.86
C LEU A 527 -10.51 25.47 32.39
N GLU A 528 -10.94 25.92 33.56
CA GLU A 528 -12.09 25.35 34.29
C GLU A 528 -13.44 25.71 33.65
N ASP A 529 -13.52 26.78 32.83
CA ASP A 529 -14.71 27.15 32.05
C ASP A 529 -14.39 27.38 30.56
N GLU A 530 -14.76 26.40 29.72
CA GLU A 530 -14.53 26.44 28.28
C GLU A 530 -15.38 27.53 27.58
N ARG A 531 -16.49 27.99 28.16
CA ARG A 531 -17.28 29.10 27.59
C ARG A 531 -16.56 30.43 27.78
N PHE A 532 -16.06 30.66 28.99
CA PHE A 532 -15.22 31.82 29.28
C PHE A 532 -13.98 31.85 28.35
N LEU A 533 -13.35 30.69 28.15
CA LEU A 533 -12.20 30.56 27.25
C LEU A 533 -12.54 30.92 25.80
N VAL A 534 -13.69 30.47 25.29
CA VAL A 534 -14.16 30.81 23.94
C VAL A 534 -14.42 32.32 23.80
N ASP A 535 -14.98 32.96 24.84
CA ASP A 535 -15.20 34.40 24.84
C ASP A 535 -13.88 35.19 24.80
N GLU A 536 -12.88 34.78 25.58
CA GLU A 536 -11.53 35.38 25.55
C GLU A 536 -10.83 35.20 24.20
N ILE A 537 -10.94 34.00 23.60
CA ILE A 537 -10.45 33.75 22.24
C ILE A 537 -11.12 34.70 21.25
N ASN A 538 -12.45 34.85 21.33
CA ASN A 538 -13.18 35.74 20.44
C ASN A 538 -12.77 37.19 20.61
N LYS A 539 -12.50 37.65 21.84
CA LYS A 539 -11.94 39.00 22.08
C LYS A 539 -10.63 39.18 21.31
N PHE A 540 -9.66 38.28 21.47
CA PHE A 540 -8.39 38.36 20.73
C PHE A 540 -8.57 38.27 19.21
N VAL A 541 -9.44 37.37 18.73
CA VAL A 541 -9.66 37.13 17.30
C VAL A 541 -10.37 38.31 16.62
N TYR A 542 -11.21 39.08 17.32
CA TYR A 542 -12.01 40.13 16.69
C TYR A 542 -11.65 41.55 17.09
N LEU A 543 -10.89 41.77 18.17
CA LEU A 543 -10.48 43.13 18.55
C LEU A 543 -9.53 43.75 17.51
N PRO A 544 -9.70 45.05 17.21
CA PRO A 544 -8.78 45.81 16.36
C PRO A 544 -7.50 46.22 17.11
N THR A 545 -7.55 46.31 18.44
CA THR A 545 -6.42 46.64 19.34
C THR A 545 -6.08 45.48 20.28
N PRO A 546 -5.67 44.30 19.76
CA PRO A 546 -5.42 43.12 20.60
C PRO A 546 -4.28 43.32 21.62
N SER A 547 -3.38 44.28 21.43
CA SER A 547 -2.26 44.59 22.33
C SER A 547 -2.68 45.03 23.73
N GLU A 548 -3.92 45.53 23.87
CA GLU A 548 -4.50 46.00 25.14
C GLU A 548 -5.12 44.87 25.98
N LEU A 549 -5.20 43.64 25.43
CA LEU A 549 -5.73 42.50 26.16
C LEU A 549 -4.80 42.09 27.30
N GLU A 550 -5.41 41.70 28.43
CA GLU A 550 -4.68 41.01 29.47
C GLU A 550 -4.00 39.77 28.90
N HIS A 551 -2.79 39.47 29.39
CA HIS A 551 -2.09 38.24 29.03
C HIS A 551 -1.76 38.11 27.52
N ILE A 552 -1.67 39.23 26.79
CA ILE A 552 -1.39 39.28 25.33
C ILE A 552 -0.17 38.47 24.87
N GLY A 553 0.89 38.40 25.68
CA GLY A 553 2.07 37.58 25.36
C GLY A 553 1.73 36.12 25.08
N TYR A 554 0.72 35.57 25.77
CA TYR A 554 0.25 34.19 25.58
C TYR A 554 -0.62 34.04 24.34
N TRP A 555 -1.46 35.02 24.02
CA TRP A 555 -2.23 35.01 22.78
C TRP A 555 -1.32 35.12 21.55
N VAL A 556 -0.27 35.92 21.64
CA VAL A 556 0.78 36.00 20.62
C VAL A 556 1.54 34.68 20.51
N PHE A 557 1.84 34.01 21.63
CA PHE A 557 2.41 32.65 21.63
C PHE A 557 1.49 31.65 20.92
N ILE A 558 0.20 31.61 21.26
CA ILE A 558 -0.79 30.70 20.65
C ILE A 558 -0.89 30.95 19.14
N LEU A 559 -0.95 32.23 18.71
CA LEU A 559 -0.95 32.59 17.30
C LEU A 559 0.35 32.16 16.60
N SER A 560 1.51 32.31 17.25
CA SER A 560 2.80 31.87 16.72
C SER A 560 2.85 30.35 16.55
N CYS A 561 2.34 29.59 17.51
CA CYS A 561 2.18 28.14 17.42
C CYS A 561 1.27 27.73 16.25
N LEU A 562 0.15 28.44 16.03
CA LEU A 562 -0.74 28.18 14.90
C LEU A 562 -0.04 28.44 13.56
N THR A 563 0.69 29.54 13.44
CA THR A 563 1.39 29.87 12.19
C THR A 563 2.50 28.87 11.87
N LEU A 564 3.18 28.35 12.89
CA LEU A 564 4.12 27.25 12.76
C LEU A 564 3.41 25.97 12.28
N ASP A 565 2.28 25.62 12.89
CA ASP A 565 1.47 24.46 12.46
C ASP A 565 1.02 24.57 11.01
N ILE A 566 0.64 25.77 10.55
CA ILE A 566 0.32 26.05 9.15
C ILE A 566 1.55 25.81 8.26
N ALA A 567 2.69 26.40 8.60
CA ALA A 567 3.94 26.25 7.84
C ALA A 567 4.41 24.80 7.73
N MET A 568 4.17 24.00 8.78
CA MET A 568 4.55 22.59 8.85
C MET A 568 3.46 21.63 8.33
N ASN A 569 2.31 22.15 7.84
CA ASN A 569 1.17 21.33 7.39
C ASN A 569 0.61 20.39 8.48
N LEU A 570 0.53 20.90 9.72
CA LEU A 570 0.03 20.22 10.92
C LEU A 570 -1.30 20.79 11.44
N VAL A 571 -1.97 21.65 10.66
CA VAL A 571 -3.31 22.19 10.95
C VAL A 571 -4.31 21.07 11.25
N GLY A 572 -5.09 21.22 12.31
CA GLY A 572 -6.06 20.24 12.80
C GLY A 572 -5.46 18.97 13.44
N LYS A 573 -4.19 18.65 13.21
CA LYS A 573 -3.55 17.44 13.75
C LYS A 573 -3.11 17.65 15.19
N THR A 574 -3.40 16.72 16.09
CA THR A 574 -2.99 16.82 17.50
C THR A 574 -1.79 15.93 17.79
N SER A 575 -0.83 16.38 18.62
CA SER A 575 0.25 15.52 19.13
C SER A 575 -0.23 14.43 20.06
N HIS A 576 -1.47 14.51 20.56
CA HIS A 576 -2.04 13.50 21.43
C HIS A 576 -2.53 12.27 20.66
N THR A 577 -2.65 12.36 19.33
CA THR A 577 -2.94 11.21 18.48
C THR A 577 -1.70 10.32 18.40
N LYS A 578 -1.79 9.10 18.92
CA LYS A 578 -0.72 8.11 18.79
C LYS A 578 -0.89 7.36 17.47
N LEU A 579 0.09 7.48 16.58
CA LEU A 579 0.19 6.61 15.39
C LEU A 579 0.91 5.33 15.80
N ILE A 580 0.28 4.18 15.58
CA ILE A 580 0.79 2.86 15.99
C ILE A 580 1.09 2.06 14.73
N PRO A 581 2.36 1.89 14.34
CA PRO A 581 2.73 1.12 13.17
C PRO A 581 2.81 -0.38 13.51
N ILE A 582 2.01 -1.19 12.84
CA ILE A 582 2.07 -2.65 12.89
C ILE A 582 2.53 -3.15 11.53
N ALA A 583 3.68 -3.79 11.51
CA ALA A 583 4.34 -4.33 10.32
C ALA A 583 5.00 -5.68 10.65
N PRO A 584 5.42 -6.48 9.65
CA PRO A 584 6.06 -7.77 9.89
C PRO A 584 7.52 -7.59 10.34
N PHE A 585 7.72 -7.04 11.53
CA PHE A 585 9.06 -6.89 12.12
C PHE A 585 9.67 -8.26 12.41
N ASN A 586 10.97 -8.43 12.19
CA ASN A 586 11.74 -9.63 12.48
C ASN A 586 11.93 -9.78 14.00
N PHE A 587 11.07 -10.55 14.65
CA PHE A 587 11.18 -10.86 16.07
C PHE A 587 11.91 -12.19 16.35
N TYR A 588 12.44 -12.85 15.32
CA TYR A 588 13.21 -14.10 15.48
C TYR A 588 14.65 -13.86 15.92
N GLU A 589 15.23 -12.73 15.56
CA GLU A 589 16.61 -12.38 15.85
C GLU A 589 16.70 -11.48 17.08
N LYS A 590 17.68 -11.75 17.95
CA LYS A 590 17.96 -10.91 19.12
C LYS A 590 18.91 -9.79 18.69
N GLY A 591 18.45 -8.53 18.70
CA GLY A 591 19.25 -7.34 18.39
C GLY A 591 18.43 -6.04 18.47
N GLU A 592 19.11 -4.89 18.55
CA GLU A 592 18.51 -3.57 18.85
C GLU A 592 17.73 -2.90 17.69
N GLY A 593 17.34 -3.63 16.65
CA GLY A 593 16.65 -3.04 15.48
C GLY A 593 15.31 -3.66 15.17
N PHE A 594 14.26 -2.85 15.05
CA PHE A 594 13.01 -3.21 14.38
C PHE A 594 13.26 -3.34 12.87
N ARG A 595 13.87 -4.46 12.46
CA ARG A 595 14.05 -4.79 11.04
C ARG A 595 12.79 -5.43 10.49
N LEU A 596 12.46 -5.16 9.24
CA LEU A 596 11.31 -5.78 8.57
C LEU A 596 11.71 -7.13 8.01
N MET A 597 10.77 -8.07 8.02
CA MET A 597 10.94 -9.41 7.47
C MET A 597 9.93 -9.60 6.33
N PRO A 598 10.34 -10.17 5.19
CA PRO A 598 9.43 -10.50 4.11
C PRO A 598 8.44 -11.58 4.57
N LEU A 599 7.16 -11.37 4.29
CA LEU A 599 6.12 -12.39 4.47
C LEU A 599 6.20 -13.46 3.36
N PRO A 600 5.72 -14.69 3.59
CA PRO A 600 5.79 -15.78 2.62
C PRO A 600 5.26 -15.42 1.23
N GLY A 601 6.21 -15.40 0.29
CA GLY A 601 5.98 -15.17 -1.13
C GLY A 601 5.58 -13.73 -1.52
N LYS A 602 6.00 -12.78 -0.68
CA LYS A 602 6.39 -11.43 -1.09
C LYS A 602 6.93 -11.35 -2.54
N GLY A 603 7.74 -12.31 -2.99
CA GLY A 603 8.32 -12.34 -4.35
C GLY A 603 7.33 -12.22 -5.52
N MET A 604 6.03 -12.53 -5.36
CA MET A 604 5.01 -12.22 -6.39
C MET A 604 4.11 -11.04 -5.97
N ALA A 605 4.67 -10.00 -5.36
CA ALA A 605 3.97 -8.97 -4.58
C ALA A 605 2.90 -9.54 -3.66
N GLY A 606 3.34 -10.56 -2.93
CA GLY A 606 2.57 -11.32 -1.95
C GLY A 606 1.44 -12.20 -2.51
N PHE A 607 1.13 -12.22 -3.82
CA PHE A 607 0.01 -13.03 -4.38
C PHE A 607 0.12 -14.54 -4.07
N THR A 608 1.30 -14.97 -3.67
CA THR A 608 1.59 -16.29 -3.13
C THR A 608 0.86 -16.61 -1.82
N GLY A 609 0.47 -15.60 -1.04
CA GLY A 609 -0.43 -15.75 0.11
C GLY A 609 -1.72 -16.43 -0.32
N PHE A 610 -2.23 -16.10 -1.51
CA PHE A 610 -3.37 -16.77 -2.16
C PHE A 610 -3.00 -18.07 -2.88
N ALA A 611 -1.72 -18.40 -3.01
CA ALA A 611 -1.26 -19.64 -3.61
C ALA A 611 -1.16 -20.79 -2.59
N SER A 612 -1.11 -20.50 -1.28
CA SER A 612 -0.97 -21.52 -0.24
C SER A 612 -1.73 -21.16 1.02
N VAL A 613 -2.55 -22.11 1.49
CA VAL A 613 -3.26 -22.00 2.76
C VAL A 613 -2.28 -21.97 3.94
N GLU A 614 -1.14 -22.65 3.82
CA GLU A 614 -0.08 -22.69 4.82
C GLU A 614 0.59 -21.31 4.97
N ALA A 615 0.91 -20.66 3.84
CA ALA A 615 1.44 -19.29 3.82
C ALA A 615 0.46 -18.31 4.47
N SER A 616 -0.81 -18.34 4.02
CA SER A 616 -1.89 -17.55 4.61
C SER A 616 -2.02 -17.76 6.13
N SER A 617 -1.98 -19.02 6.57
CA SER A 617 -2.10 -19.38 7.99
C SER A 617 -0.93 -18.84 8.83
N TYR A 618 0.28 -18.90 8.29
CA TYR A 618 1.46 -18.30 8.92
C TYR A 618 1.31 -16.78 9.04
N GLU A 619 0.93 -16.09 7.96
CA GLU A 619 0.73 -14.64 7.94
C GLU A 619 -0.33 -14.19 8.95
N VAL A 620 -1.42 -14.92 9.06
CA VAL A 620 -2.46 -14.70 10.09
C VAL A 620 -1.88 -14.84 11.49
N ALA A 621 -1.11 -15.90 11.76
CA ALA A 621 -0.49 -16.10 13.07
C ALA A 621 0.54 -15.02 13.40
N TYR A 622 1.38 -14.65 12.42
CA TYR A 622 2.43 -13.65 12.58
C TYR A 622 1.86 -12.24 12.73
N GLY A 623 0.80 -11.89 12.01
CA GLY A 623 0.09 -10.62 12.15
C GLY A 623 -0.49 -10.43 13.53
N LYS A 624 -1.09 -11.48 14.13
CA LYS A 624 -1.55 -11.46 15.53
C LYS A 624 -0.39 -11.23 16.50
N TYR A 625 0.70 -11.94 16.30
CA TYR A 625 1.90 -11.81 17.12
C TYR A 625 2.48 -10.39 17.07
N CYS A 626 2.67 -9.84 15.87
CA CYS A 626 3.20 -8.50 15.66
C CYS A 626 2.30 -7.42 16.29
N ALA A 627 0.99 -7.50 16.09
CA ALA A 627 0.05 -6.55 16.67
C ALA A 627 0.15 -6.51 18.19
N LYS A 628 0.12 -7.67 18.85
CA LYS A 628 0.29 -7.74 20.31
C LYS A 628 1.66 -7.23 20.75
N ARG A 629 2.72 -7.66 20.07
CA ARG A 629 4.10 -7.31 20.44
C ARG A 629 4.34 -5.80 20.37
N ILE A 630 3.87 -5.14 19.32
CA ILE A 630 4.00 -3.68 19.16
C ILE A 630 3.18 -2.93 20.22
N LEU A 631 1.94 -3.34 20.49
CA LEU A 631 1.14 -2.71 21.55
C LEU A 631 1.80 -2.83 22.93
N GLN A 632 2.49 -3.96 23.20
CA GLN A 632 3.27 -4.15 24.43
C GLN A 632 4.53 -3.25 24.48
N GLU A 633 5.30 -3.19 23.38
CA GLU A 633 6.50 -2.34 23.29
C GLU A 633 6.17 -0.85 23.50
N LEU A 634 5.01 -0.41 23.01
CA LEU A 634 4.52 0.96 23.21
C LEU A 634 3.83 1.19 24.56
N ASN A 635 3.81 0.19 25.45
CA ASN A 635 3.12 0.20 26.76
C ASN A 635 1.63 0.55 26.70
N LEU A 636 0.98 0.27 25.56
CA LEU A 636 -0.45 0.55 25.36
C LEU A 636 -1.35 -0.53 25.97
N ILE A 637 -0.77 -1.68 26.31
CA ILE A 637 -1.45 -2.78 27.00
C ILE A 637 -0.67 -3.24 28.24
N ALA A 638 -1.39 -3.66 29.28
CA ALA A 638 -0.85 -3.92 30.62
C ALA A 638 -0.03 -5.22 30.79
N ASP A 639 -0.30 -6.24 29.97
CA ASP A 639 0.15 -7.60 30.25
C ASP A 639 1.50 -7.95 29.58
N LYS A 640 2.51 -8.26 30.40
CA LYS A 640 3.83 -8.79 29.97
C LYS A 640 3.97 -10.31 30.17
N GLN A 641 3.05 -10.96 30.88
CA GLN A 641 3.18 -12.35 31.32
C GLN A 641 2.62 -13.35 30.31
N GLN A 642 1.48 -13.04 29.67
CA GLN A 642 0.89 -13.92 28.66
C GLN A 642 1.39 -13.49 27.28
N GLN A 643 2.36 -14.18 26.69
CA GLN A 643 2.80 -13.90 25.32
C GLN A 643 2.01 -14.77 24.34
N LEU A 644 1.50 -14.17 23.25
CA LEU A 644 1.15 -14.98 22.09
C LEU A 644 2.46 -15.65 21.63
N PRO A 645 2.49 -16.98 21.43
CA PRO A 645 3.72 -17.61 21.00
C PRO A 645 4.10 -17.07 19.62
N CYS A 646 5.37 -16.69 19.45
CA CYS A 646 5.90 -16.37 18.13
C CYS A 646 5.77 -17.64 17.26
N PRO A 647 5.05 -17.61 16.13
CA PRO A 647 4.98 -18.78 15.27
C PRO A 647 6.39 -19.11 14.76
N PRO A 648 6.73 -20.39 14.51
CA PRO A 648 8.04 -20.77 13.97
C PRO A 648 8.27 -20.11 12.61
N ARG A 649 9.54 -19.90 12.22
CA ARG A 649 9.88 -19.37 10.89
C ARG A 649 9.18 -20.21 9.81
N PHE A 650 8.64 -19.54 8.80
CA PHE A 650 7.97 -20.21 7.70
C PHE A 650 8.95 -21.13 6.96
N ASP A 651 8.55 -22.37 6.73
CA ASP A 651 9.35 -23.34 5.97
C ASP A 651 8.95 -23.27 4.49
N TYR A 652 9.80 -22.63 3.67
CA TYR A 652 9.61 -22.49 2.23
C TYR A 652 9.63 -23.82 1.47
N SER A 653 10.01 -24.94 2.10
CA SER A 653 9.85 -26.27 1.51
C SER A 653 8.37 -26.65 1.31
N GLN A 654 7.47 -26.02 2.07
CA GLN A 654 6.01 -26.18 1.93
C GLN A 654 5.48 -25.67 0.58
N PHE A 655 6.21 -24.78 -0.11
CA PHE A 655 5.95 -24.47 -1.51
C PHE A 655 6.47 -25.60 -2.40
N ASP A 656 5.74 -26.70 -2.38
CA ASP A 656 6.11 -27.95 -3.05
C ASP A 656 6.15 -27.82 -4.58
N HIS A 657 6.67 -28.86 -5.23
CA HIS A 657 6.79 -28.90 -6.68
C HIS A 657 5.42 -28.93 -7.38
N LEU A 658 4.37 -29.42 -6.70
CA LEU A 658 3.02 -29.48 -7.26
C LEU A 658 2.43 -28.08 -7.36
N LEU A 659 2.46 -27.31 -6.27
CA LEU A 659 2.00 -25.93 -6.22
C LEU A 659 2.73 -25.05 -7.24
N LYS A 660 4.07 -25.14 -7.29
CA LYS A 660 4.88 -24.39 -8.26
C LYS A 660 4.49 -24.72 -9.70
N ASN A 661 4.24 -25.99 -10.01
CA ASN A 661 3.78 -26.38 -11.34
C ASN A 661 2.37 -25.90 -11.65
N ASN A 662 1.47 -25.90 -10.66
CA ASN A 662 0.10 -25.41 -10.83
C ASN A 662 0.12 -23.91 -11.14
N VAL A 663 0.75 -23.09 -10.30
CA VAL A 663 0.90 -21.65 -10.52
C VAL A 663 1.53 -21.34 -11.88
N ARG A 664 2.61 -22.06 -12.25
CA ARG A 664 3.22 -21.93 -13.58
C ARG A 664 2.22 -22.23 -14.69
N THR A 665 1.49 -23.34 -14.59
CA THR A 665 0.55 -23.76 -15.62
C THR A 665 -0.59 -22.76 -15.76
N SER A 666 -1.08 -22.21 -14.65
CA SER A 666 -2.15 -21.20 -14.62
C SER A 666 -1.71 -19.88 -15.22
N ILE A 667 -0.51 -19.38 -14.89
CA ILE A 667 0.06 -18.19 -15.53
C ILE A 667 0.21 -18.41 -17.04
N VAL A 668 0.77 -19.55 -17.45
CA VAL A 668 0.93 -19.87 -18.88
C VAL A 668 -0.41 -19.92 -19.60
N LYS A 669 -1.44 -20.52 -19.00
CA LYS A 669 -2.80 -20.54 -19.54
C LYS A 669 -3.30 -19.11 -19.75
N ARG A 670 -3.23 -18.25 -18.74
CA ARG A 670 -3.68 -16.85 -18.83
C ARG A 670 -2.94 -16.06 -19.89
N VAL A 671 -1.62 -16.20 -19.98
CA VAL A 671 -0.83 -15.56 -21.04
C VAL A 671 -1.31 -16.00 -22.42
N LYS A 672 -1.64 -17.29 -22.62
CA LYS A 672 -2.14 -17.78 -23.91
C LYS A 672 -3.51 -17.21 -24.26
N GLU A 673 -4.41 -17.09 -23.30
CA GLU A 673 -5.76 -16.55 -23.49
C GLU A 673 -5.75 -15.05 -23.81
N MET A 674 -4.78 -14.29 -23.30
CA MET A 674 -4.63 -12.86 -23.63
C MET A 674 -3.98 -12.59 -25.00
N VAL A 675 -3.38 -13.60 -25.63
CA VAL A 675 -2.72 -13.45 -26.94
C VAL A 675 -3.78 -13.57 -28.04
N PRO A 676 -3.94 -12.57 -28.94
CA PRO A 676 -4.94 -12.62 -29.99
C PRO A 676 -4.76 -13.84 -30.91
N SER A 677 -5.86 -14.44 -31.35
CA SER A 677 -5.89 -15.67 -32.18
C SER A 677 -5.09 -15.58 -33.49
N GLY A 678 -4.91 -14.37 -34.03
CA GLY A 678 -4.06 -14.09 -35.20
C GLY A 678 -2.56 -14.35 -34.99
N PHE A 679 -2.11 -14.49 -33.74
CA PHE A 679 -0.73 -14.87 -33.37
C PHE A 679 -0.54 -16.38 -33.14
N SER A 680 -1.58 -17.19 -33.37
CA SER A 680 -1.56 -18.66 -33.18
C SER A 680 -0.51 -19.38 -34.02
N THR A 681 -0.07 -18.83 -35.15
CA THR A 681 1.02 -19.36 -35.99
C THR A 681 2.39 -19.28 -35.32
N LEU A 682 2.58 -18.40 -34.34
CA LEU A 682 3.80 -18.27 -33.55
C LEU A 682 3.79 -19.15 -32.28
N MET A 683 2.62 -19.69 -31.89
CA MET A 683 2.40 -20.42 -30.62
C MET A 683 3.29 -21.66 -30.39
N PRO A 684 3.61 -22.51 -31.39
CA PRO A 684 4.46 -23.69 -31.15
C PRO A 684 5.87 -23.32 -30.68
N PHE A 685 6.41 -22.21 -31.18
CA PHE A 685 7.70 -21.65 -30.77
C PHE A 685 7.61 -20.89 -29.44
N LEU A 686 6.48 -20.22 -29.19
CA LEU A 686 6.20 -19.48 -27.96
C LEU A 686 5.98 -20.39 -26.75
N GLY A 687 5.34 -21.55 -26.92
CA GLY A 687 4.93 -22.42 -25.81
C GLY A 687 6.09 -22.91 -24.94
N GLY A 688 7.20 -23.32 -25.56
CA GLY A 688 8.40 -23.75 -24.83
C GLY A 688 9.09 -22.62 -24.08
N TYR A 689 9.24 -21.46 -24.73
CA TYR A 689 9.91 -20.28 -24.15
C TYR A 689 9.09 -19.62 -23.05
N LEU A 690 7.77 -19.49 -23.24
CA LEU A 690 6.85 -18.97 -22.22
C LEU A 690 6.86 -19.86 -20.98
N ASN A 691 6.82 -21.18 -21.16
CA ASN A 691 6.93 -22.12 -20.06
C ASN A 691 8.24 -21.93 -19.26
N GLU A 692 9.38 -21.76 -19.95
CA GLU A 692 10.68 -21.57 -19.29
C GLU A 692 10.76 -20.20 -18.58
N SER A 693 10.27 -19.13 -19.21
CA SER A 693 10.28 -17.79 -18.61
C SER A 693 9.38 -17.71 -17.39
N VAL A 694 8.16 -18.27 -17.47
CA VAL A 694 7.24 -18.35 -16.34
C VAL A 694 7.79 -19.29 -15.27
N GLN A 695 8.40 -20.42 -15.62
CA GLN A 695 9.08 -21.29 -14.65
C GLN A 695 10.14 -20.52 -13.87
N ASN A 696 11.00 -19.76 -14.56
CA ASN A 696 12.05 -18.98 -13.91
C ASN A 696 11.46 -17.89 -13.01
N PHE A 697 10.40 -17.21 -13.45
CA PHE A 697 9.67 -16.25 -12.63
C PHE A 697 9.08 -16.91 -11.37
N VAL A 698 8.34 -18.01 -11.51
CA VAL A 698 7.74 -18.75 -10.40
C VAL A 698 8.81 -19.25 -9.44
N ASN A 699 9.91 -19.80 -9.95
CA ASN A 699 11.02 -20.27 -9.11
C ASN A 699 11.72 -19.11 -8.38
N SER A 700 11.99 -18.00 -9.05
CA SER A 700 12.70 -16.87 -8.43
C SER A 700 11.86 -16.18 -7.35
N ASN A 701 10.53 -16.32 -7.39
CA ASN A 701 9.60 -15.60 -6.52
C ASN A 701 8.89 -16.48 -5.47
N LEU A 702 8.92 -17.81 -5.59
CA LEU A 702 8.41 -18.77 -4.59
C LEU A 702 9.50 -19.51 -3.81
N HIS A 703 10.77 -19.26 -4.10
CA HIS A 703 11.87 -19.69 -3.25
C HIS A 703 12.26 -18.51 -2.34
N GLY A 704 12.51 -18.77 -1.05
CA GLY A 704 12.87 -17.72 -0.11
C GLY A 704 14.06 -16.91 -0.64
N ASN A 705 13.85 -15.59 -0.74
CA ASN A 705 14.82 -14.49 -0.83
C ASN A 705 16.11 -14.60 -1.66
N ALA A 706 16.36 -15.63 -2.46
CA ALA A 706 17.56 -15.68 -3.30
C ALA A 706 17.48 -14.56 -4.35
N HIS A 707 18.11 -13.42 -4.04
CA HIS A 707 18.31 -12.33 -4.98
C HIS A 707 19.15 -12.88 -6.12
N THR A 708 18.49 -13.18 -7.22
CA THR A 708 19.13 -13.77 -8.40
C THR A 708 18.96 -12.84 -9.59
N SER A 709 19.96 -12.80 -10.46
CA SER A 709 19.89 -12.03 -11.71
C SER A 709 20.51 -12.81 -12.86
N SER A 710 19.85 -12.76 -14.02
CA SER A 710 20.31 -13.45 -15.23
C SER A 710 21.21 -12.55 -16.07
N PHE A 711 22.36 -13.06 -16.49
CA PHE A 711 23.33 -12.34 -17.32
C PHE A 711 23.65 -13.11 -18.60
N GLU A 712 23.84 -12.39 -19.70
CA GLU A 712 24.21 -12.96 -20.99
C GLU A 712 25.74 -12.96 -21.16
N PHE A 713 26.28 -14.08 -21.63
CA PHE A 713 27.69 -14.26 -21.93
C PHE A 713 27.86 -14.60 -23.41
N ARG A 714 28.70 -13.84 -24.11
CA ARG A 714 29.04 -14.03 -25.53
C ARG A 714 30.53 -14.30 -25.66
N ILE A 715 30.88 -15.47 -26.18
CA ILE A 715 32.27 -15.87 -26.37
C ILE A 715 32.54 -15.92 -27.88
N ARG A 716 33.38 -15.01 -28.38
CA ARG A 716 33.78 -14.96 -29.79
C ARG A 716 34.83 -16.03 -30.07
N ILE A 717 34.59 -16.84 -31.10
CA ILE A 717 35.40 -18.00 -31.49
C ILE A 717 35.73 -17.95 -32.98
N SER A 718 36.69 -18.79 -33.41
CA SER A 718 37.27 -18.71 -34.76
C SER A 718 36.53 -19.55 -35.81
N SER A 719 35.77 -20.56 -35.40
CA SER A 719 35.01 -21.43 -36.29
C SER A 719 33.78 -22.03 -35.60
N ASP A 720 32.93 -22.70 -36.35
CA ASP A 720 31.75 -23.41 -35.84
C ASP A 720 32.04 -24.77 -35.21
N LEU A 721 33.30 -25.20 -35.21
CA LEU A 721 33.76 -26.48 -34.65
C LEU A 721 33.84 -26.47 -33.13
N TYR A 722 33.66 -25.32 -32.48
CA TYR A 722 33.69 -25.20 -31.03
C TYR A 722 32.30 -25.28 -30.42
N VAL A 723 32.24 -25.85 -29.22
CA VAL A 723 31.00 -26.13 -28.50
C VAL A 723 31.19 -25.70 -27.03
N LEU A 724 30.17 -25.05 -26.48
CA LEU A 724 30.12 -24.72 -25.06
C LEU A 724 29.58 -25.93 -24.29
N LYS A 725 30.32 -26.39 -23.28
CA LYS A 725 29.99 -27.59 -22.51
C LYS A 725 28.79 -27.39 -21.61
N GLY A 726 27.87 -28.36 -21.62
CA GLY A 726 26.71 -28.39 -20.74
C GLY A 726 26.89 -29.31 -19.52
N PHE A 727 26.30 -28.92 -18.40
CA PHE A 727 26.31 -29.65 -17.12
C PHE A 727 24.89 -29.94 -16.61
N SER A 728 24.76 -31.04 -15.88
CA SER A 728 23.60 -31.39 -15.07
C SER A 728 23.62 -30.64 -13.73
N PRO A 729 22.48 -30.50 -13.02
CA PRO A 729 22.44 -29.79 -11.74
C PRO A 729 23.41 -30.36 -10.67
N ASN A 730 23.77 -31.64 -10.78
CA ASN A 730 24.76 -32.31 -9.94
C ASN A 730 26.22 -32.09 -10.40
N GLY A 731 26.47 -31.19 -11.35
CA GLY A 731 27.80 -30.87 -11.87
C GLY A 731 28.38 -31.88 -12.88
N THR A 732 27.64 -32.95 -13.22
CA THR A 732 28.10 -33.95 -14.21
C THR A 732 27.91 -33.44 -15.65
N THR A 733 28.84 -33.79 -16.54
CA THR A 733 28.78 -33.37 -17.96
C THR A 733 27.58 -33.96 -18.68
N ALA A 734 26.89 -33.14 -19.48
CA ALA A 734 25.67 -33.51 -20.18
C ALA A 734 25.70 -33.01 -21.65
N ASN A 735 26.16 -33.86 -22.57
CA ASN A 735 26.33 -33.51 -24.00
C ASN A 735 25.04 -32.99 -24.68
N LYS A 736 23.87 -33.44 -24.24
CA LYS A 736 22.56 -32.95 -24.75
C LYS A 736 22.28 -31.49 -24.40
N LYS A 737 23.03 -30.93 -23.45
CA LYS A 737 22.90 -29.55 -22.99
C LYS A 737 23.98 -28.63 -23.56
N SER A 738 24.98 -29.16 -24.26
CA SER A 738 26.02 -28.38 -24.90
C SER A 738 25.47 -27.48 -26.01
N LEU A 739 26.11 -26.34 -26.23
CA LEU A 739 25.64 -25.28 -27.14
C LEU A 739 26.64 -25.06 -28.30
N GLN A 740 26.14 -25.08 -29.53
CA GLN A 740 26.96 -24.90 -30.72
C GLN A 740 27.15 -23.42 -31.07
N ALA A 741 28.24 -23.14 -31.78
CA ALA A 741 28.52 -21.82 -32.34
C ALA A 741 27.36 -21.29 -33.20
N THR A 742 27.10 -19.99 -33.09
CA THR A 742 26.14 -19.27 -33.92
C THR A 742 26.83 -18.12 -34.63
N ALA A 743 26.57 -17.95 -35.93
CA ALA A 743 27.12 -16.85 -36.71
C ALA A 743 26.30 -15.57 -36.50
N ILE A 744 26.97 -14.47 -36.13
CA ILE A 744 26.39 -13.14 -35.95
C ILE A 744 27.32 -12.12 -36.64
N HIS A 745 26.79 -11.38 -37.62
CA HIS A 745 27.53 -10.33 -38.35
C HIS A 745 28.92 -10.74 -38.90
N GLY A 746 29.09 -12.01 -39.29
CA GLY A 746 30.33 -12.53 -39.88
C GLY A 746 31.30 -13.19 -38.89
N ASP A 747 31.00 -13.16 -37.60
CA ASP A 747 31.77 -13.84 -36.55
C ASP A 747 30.99 -15.00 -35.92
N TYR A 748 31.71 -15.98 -35.37
CA TYR A 748 31.12 -17.08 -34.62
C TYR A 748 31.13 -16.80 -33.13
N TYR A 749 30.01 -17.08 -32.46
CA TYR A 749 29.84 -16.90 -31.02
C TYR A 749 29.26 -18.15 -30.35
N LEU A 750 29.74 -18.45 -29.14
CA LEU A 750 29.04 -19.27 -28.17
C LEU A 750 28.31 -18.33 -27.20
N ILE A 751 26.99 -18.50 -27.07
CA ILE A 751 26.16 -17.58 -26.28
C ILE A 751 25.40 -18.37 -25.23
N THR A 752 25.59 -18.01 -23.96
CA THR A 752 24.88 -18.61 -22.82
C THR A 752 24.25 -17.55 -21.93
N LYS A 753 23.28 -17.95 -21.12
CA LYS A 753 22.78 -17.18 -19.99
C LYS A 753 23.01 -17.96 -18.70
N LEU A 754 23.51 -17.28 -17.69
CA LEU A 754 23.72 -17.81 -16.34
C LEU A 754 22.99 -16.91 -15.34
N PHE A 755 22.61 -17.49 -14.21
CA PHE A 755 22.03 -16.76 -13.09
C PHE A 755 23.11 -16.58 -12.04
N TYR A 756 23.27 -15.37 -11.50
CA TYR A 756 24.06 -15.17 -10.30
C TYR A 756 23.13 -15.15 -9.10
N ASP A 757 23.49 -15.88 -8.05
CA ASP A 757 22.84 -15.86 -6.74
C ASP A 757 23.67 -14.97 -5.82
N PHE A 758 23.11 -13.82 -5.43
CA PHE A 758 23.81 -12.83 -4.61
C PHE A 758 23.91 -13.24 -3.13
N GLU A 759 23.12 -14.21 -2.67
CA GLU A 759 23.21 -14.71 -1.29
C GLU A 759 24.27 -15.81 -1.19
N GLU A 760 24.29 -16.74 -2.14
CA GLU A 760 25.31 -17.80 -2.20
C GLU A 760 26.62 -17.36 -2.85
N GLU A 761 26.65 -16.16 -3.45
CA GLU A 761 27.75 -15.59 -4.21
C GLU A 761 28.22 -16.48 -5.39
N GLN A 762 27.29 -17.20 -6.03
CA GLN A 762 27.59 -18.21 -7.04
C GLN A 762 26.79 -18.07 -8.33
N TRP A 763 27.45 -18.36 -9.45
CA TRP A 763 26.81 -18.59 -10.74
C TRP A 763 26.16 -19.98 -10.80
N LYS A 764 24.90 -19.98 -11.21
CA LYS A 764 24.05 -21.15 -11.44
C LYS A 764 23.61 -21.16 -12.91
N GLY A 765 23.61 -22.35 -13.52
CA GLY A 765 23.11 -22.50 -14.88
C GLY A 765 23.61 -23.75 -15.58
N THR A 766 23.16 -23.94 -16.82
CA THR A 766 23.43 -25.16 -17.59
C THR A 766 24.88 -25.25 -18.09
N HIS A 767 25.61 -24.14 -18.19
CA HIS A 767 26.95 -24.10 -18.79
C HIS A 767 28.04 -23.68 -17.79
N THR A 768 27.77 -23.84 -16.50
CA THR A 768 28.74 -23.65 -15.42
C THR A 768 28.67 -24.83 -14.45
N ASN A 769 29.71 -25.02 -13.64
CA ASN A 769 29.78 -26.02 -12.58
C ASN A 769 30.25 -25.38 -11.27
N PHE A 770 30.52 -26.19 -10.26
CA PHE A 770 31.00 -25.73 -8.94
C PHE A 770 32.33 -24.96 -9.00
N MET A 771 33.10 -25.05 -10.10
CA MET A 771 34.32 -24.26 -10.31
C MET A 771 34.06 -22.87 -10.92
N GLN A 772 32.81 -22.44 -11.04
CA GLN A 772 32.45 -21.07 -11.45
C GLN A 772 33.09 -20.67 -12.79
N SER A 773 33.13 -21.60 -13.74
CA SER A 773 33.80 -21.43 -15.03
C SER A 773 32.95 -21.96 -16.18
N VAL A 774 33.12 -21.38 -17.36
CA VAL A 774 32.58 -21.89 -18.63
C VAL A 774 33.65 -22.66 -19.39
N TYR A 775 33.27 -23.75 -20.06
CA TYR A 775 34.22 -24.65 -20.73
C TYR A 775 33.89 -24.78 -22.22
N ILE A 776 34.93 -24.68 -23.04
CA ILE A 776 34.86 -24.73 -24.49
C ILE A 776 35.58 -25.99 -24.95
N ASP A 777 34.84 -26.84 -25.64
CA ASP A 777 35.36 -28.05 -26.26
C ASP A 777 35.45 -27.85 -27.79
N GLN A 778 36.40 -28.49 -28.44
CA GLN A 778 36.47 -28.60 -29.90
C GLN A 778 35.83 -29.92 -30.32
N SER A 779 34.82 -29.82 -31.18
CA SER A 779 34.10 -30.98 -31.69
C SER A 779 34.91 -31.68 -32.77
N LYS A 780 35.25 -32.96 -32.54
CA LYS A 780 35.84 -33.86 -33.53
C LYS A 780 34.93 -35.09 -33.71
N PHE A 781 35.04 -35.76 -34.86
CA PHE A 781 34.16 -36.81 -35.37
C PHE A 781 33.57 -37.82 -34.35
N PHE A 782 34.23 -38.11 -33.22
CA PHE A 782 33.74 -39.05 -32.20
C PHE A 782 33.86 -38.58 -30.74
N GLU A 783 34.60 -37.51 -30.43
CA GLU A 783 34.79 -37.01 -29.05
C GLU A 783 35.02 -35.49 -29.01
N ASP A 784 34.45 -34.84 -28.00
CA ASP A 784 34.67 -33.42 -27.71
C ASP A 784 35.91 -33.28 -26.83
N ILE A 785 36.92 -32.53 -27.30
CA ILE A 785 38.18 -32.33 -26.57
C ILE A 785 38.13 -30.98 -25.86
N ALA A 786 38.37 -30.95 -24.55
CA ALA A 786 38.45 -29.71 -23.79
C ALA A 786 39.64 -28.86 -24.25
N VAL A 787 39.37 -27.62 -24.66
CA VAL A 787 40.39 -26.71 -25.21
C VAL A 787 40.61 -25.52 -24.29
N LEU A 788 39.54 -24.99 -23.69
CA LEU A 788 39.65 -23.75 -22.93
C LEU A 788 38.60 -23.67 -21.82
N SER A 789 38.97 -23.12 -20.67
CA SER A 789 38.04 -22.65 -19.65
C SER A 789 38.18 -21.15 -19.43
N ILE A 790 37.09 -20.49 -19.04
CA ILE A 790 37.08 -19.09 -18.63
C ILE A 790 36.38 -19.01 -17.29
N GLU A 791 37.08 -18.50 -16.29
CA GLU A 791 36.52 -18.17 -14.98
C GLU A 791 35.44 -17.09 -15.13
N LEU A 792 34.33 -17.23 -14.41
CA LEU A 792 33.23 -16.26 -14.42
C LEU A 792 33.54 -15.06 -13.51
N PRO A 793 33.05 -13.85 -13.85
CA PRO A 793 33.31 -12.65 -13.05
C PRO A 793 32.61 -12.70 -11.70
N ALA A 794 33.26 -12.19 -10.66
CA ALA A 794 32.61 -11.94 -9.37
C ALA A 794 31.57 -10.82 -9.52
N MET A 795 30.48 -10.91 -8.77
CA MET A 795 29.34 -10.00 -8.89
C MET A 795 28.95 -9.44 -7.52
N SER A 796 28.42 -8.22 -7.52
CA SER A 796 27.82 -7.59 -6.34
C SER A 796 26.67 -6.66 -6.76
N LEU A 797 25.85 -6.25 -5.81
CA LEU A 797 24.75 -5.30 -6.04
C LEU A 797 25.23 -3.91 -6.49
N ASN A 798 26.53 -3.60 -6.33
CA ASN A 798 27.14 -2.35 -6.77
C ASN A 798 27.93 -2.50 -8.09
N SER A 799 27.92 -3.68 -8.70
CA SER A 799 28.63 -3.91 -9.96
C SER A 799 27.96 -3.19 -11.13
N ASP A 800 28.76 -2.65 -12.05
CA ASP A 800 28.26 -2.00 -13.28
C ASP A 800 27.34 -2.93 -14.09
N ALA A 801 27.57 -4.24 -14.00
CA ALA A 801 26.72 -5.24 -14.64
C ALA A 801 25.32 -5.27 -14.03
N TYR A 802 25.18 -5.19 -12.70
CA TYR A 802 23.89 -5.16 -12.03
C TYR A 802 23.14 -3.85 -12.28
N LEU A 803 23.86 -2.72 -12.32
CA LEU A 803 23.29 -1.38 -12.51
C LEU A 803 22.93 -1.09 -13.99
N SER A 804 23.28 -1.98 -14.91
CA SER A 804 23.06 -1.80 -16.35
C SER A 804 21.66 -2.28 -16.78
N PRO A 805 20.99 -1.55 -17.70
CA PRO A 805 19.68 -1.95 -18.20
C PRO A 805 19.67 -3.23 -19.05
N ASN A 806 20.82 -3.60 -19.64
CA ASN A 806 21.01 -4.88 -20.33
C ASN A 806 22.51 -5.26 -20.37
N PRO A 807 23.05 -5.86 -19.29
CA PRO A 807 24.45 -6.26 -19.19
C PRO A 807 24.75 -7.49 -20.06
N ILE A 808 25.84 -7.41 -20.82
CA ILE A 808 26.36 -8.52 -21.61
C ILE A 808 27.86 -8.66 -21.37
N PHE A 809 28.29 -9.82 -20.92
CA PHE A 809 29.71 -10.15 -20.80
C PHE A 809 30.22 -10.73 -22.13
N VAL A 810 31.27 -10.14 -22.67
CA VAL A 810 31.88 -10.56 -23.94
C VAL A 810 33.33 -10.98 -23.71
N ALA A 811 33.73 -12.12 -24.26
CA ALA A 811 35.12 -12.56 -24.27
C ALA A 811 35.54 -12.93 -25.69
N ASP A 812 36.70 -12.46 -26.14
CA ASP A 812 37.31 -12.90 -27.40
C ASP A 812 38.44 -13.88 -27.12
N VAL A 813 38.22 -15.16 -27.45
CA VAL A 813 39.15 -16.25 -27.14
C VAL A 813 39.83 -16.84 -28.38
N ARG A 814 39.66 -16.21 -29.55
CA ARG A 814 40.21 -16.72 -30.82
C ARG A 814 41.72 -16.97 -30.76
N ALA A 815 42.47 -16.08 -30.10
CA ALA A 815 43.90 -16.25 -29.90
C ALA A 815 44.25 -17.43 -28.98
N GLY A 816 43.43 -17.69 -27.96
CA GLY A 816 43.60 -18.81 -27.03
C GLY A 816 43.27 -20.17 -27.65
N LEU A 817 42.33 -20.22 -28.59
CA LEU A 817 41.89 -21.45 -29.26
C LEU A 817 42.83 -21.91 -30.39
N ASN A 818 43.71 -21.03 -30.88
CA ASN A 818 44.65 -21.32 -31.98
C ASN A 818 45.99 -21.93 -31.51
N THR A 819 46.18 -22.07 -30.20
CA THR A 819 47.39 -22.63 -29.59
C THR A 819 47.15 -24.06 -29.09
N PRO A 820 48.10 -24.99 -29.26
CA PRO A 820 47.95 -26.36 -28.77
C PRO A 820 47.85 -26.44 -27.24
N GLY A 821 46.98 -27.32 -26.73
CA GLY A 821 46.83 -27.62 -25.30
C GLY A 821 45.63 -26.91 -24.64
N TYR A 822 45.22 -27.43 -23.48
CA TYR A 822 44.15 -26.85 -22.67
C TYR A 822 44.63 -25.55 -22.00
N LYS A 823 43.77 -24.53 -21.97
CA LYS A 823 44.06 -23.23 -21.37
C LYS A 823 43.00 -22.81 -20.38
N GLU A 824 43.42 -22.09 -19.35
CA GLU A 824 42.53 -21.46 -18.38
C GLU A 824 42.69 -19.94 -18.48
N LEU A 825 41.57 -19.26 -18.69
CA LEU A 825 41.50 -17.81 -18.71
C LEU A 825 40.84 -17.31 -17.43
N SER A 826 41.35 -16.21 -16.89
CA SER A 826 40.80 -15.58 -15.70
C SER A 826 39.55 -14.76 -16.01
N ALA A 827 38.82 -14.36 -14.97
CA ALA A 827 37.65 -13.49 -15.10
C ALA A 827 37.94 -12.14 -15.79
N LYS A 828 39.20 -11.66 -15.81
CA LYS A 828 39.60 -10.40 -16.47
C LYS A 828 39.46 -10.43 -17.99
N ASN A 829 39.24 -11.60 -18.57
CA ASN A 829 39.03 -11.76 -20.01
C ASN A 829 37.59 -11.43 -20.45
N TRP A 830 36.69 -11.16 -19.50
CA TRP A 830 35.35 -10.65 -19.79
C TRP A 830 35.35 -9.12 -19.86
N GLU A 831 34.78 -8.60 -20.95
CA GLU A 831 34.41 -7.20 -21.11
C GLU A 831 32.91 -7.05 -20.90
N LEU A 832 32.49 -6.12 -20.06
CA LEU A 832 31.08 -5.80 -19.87
C LEU A 832 30.66 -4.74 -20.90
N ILE A 833 29.62 -5.04 -21.68
CA ILE A 833 28.99 -4.07 -22.58
C ILE A 833 27.51 -3.87 -22.21
N SER A 834 27.00 -2.66 -22.42
CA SER A 834 25.56 -2.37 -22.44
C SER A 834 25.14 -2.17 -23.90
N ASP A 835 24.31 -3.07 -24.43
CA ASP A 835 23.80 -2.99 -25.81
C ASP A 835 22.65 -1.96 -25.97
N ILE A 836 22.51 -1.05 -24.99
CA ILE A 836 21.55 0.05 -24.97
C ILE A 836 22.31 1.34 -24.68
N SER A 837 22.23 2.29 -25.62
CA SER A 837 22.65 3.66 -25.39
C SER A 837 21.44 4.53 -25.02
N PRO A 838 21.61 5.52 -24.11
CA PRO A 838 20.65 6.59 -23.91
C PRO A 838 20.23 7.24 -25.24
N LEU A 839 18.94 7.59 -25.38
CA LEU A 839 18.39 8.09 -26.63
C LEU A 839 19.06 9.41 -27.08
N ASP A 840 19.40 10.28 -26.14
CA ASP A 840 20.14 11.54 -26.38
C ASP A 840 21.51 11.30 -27.03
N GLN A 841 22.20 10.21 -26.69
CA GLN A 841 23.46 9.80 -27.34
C GLN A 841 23.28 9.28 -28.78
N HIS A 842 22.04 8.95 -29.18
CA HIS A 842 21.67 8.55 -30.53
C HIS A 842 21.07 9.69 -31.36
N LEU A 843 20.36 10.63 -30.72
CA LEU A 843 19.69 11.74 -31.39
C LEU A 843 20.68 12.77 -31.95
N TRP A 844 21.92 12.79 -31.44
CA TRP A 844 23.00 13.64 -31.91
C TRP A 844 24.22 12.76 -32.16
N GLY A 845 24.39 12.28 -33.40
CA GLY A 845 25.63 11.62 -33.79
C GLY A 845 26.82 12.56 -33.52
N LYS A 846 27.97 12.01 -33.09
CA LYS A 846 29.25 12.74 -32.98
C LYS A 846 29.32 13.80 -34.06
N ASP A 847 29.46 15.06 -33.66
CA ASP A 847 29.48 16.23 -34.53
C ASP A 847 30.14 15.92 -35.88
N LYS A 848 29.30 15.65 -36.89
CA LYS A 848 29.68 15.62 -38.30
C LYS A 848 29.38 16.98 -38.94
N TRP A 849 29.65 18.04 -38.18
CA TRP A 849 29.76 19.39 -38.65
C TRP A 849 31.10 19.92 -38.13
N LEU A 850 32.05 20.09 -39.05
CA LEU A 850 33.46 20.51 -38.87
C LEU A 850 34.49 19.36 -38.81
N ASP A 851 34.75 18.75 -39.97
CA ASP A 851 36.03 18.89 -40.69
C ASP A 851 35.84 18.63 -42.19
#